data_AF-A0A8J7JU33-F1
#
_entry.id   AF-A0A8J7JU33-F1
#
_cell.length_a   1.000
_cell.length_b   1.000
_cell.length_c   1.000
_cell.angle_alpha   90.00
_cell.angle_beta   90.00
_cell.angle_gamma   90.00
#
_symmetry.space_group_name_H-M   'P 1'
#
loop_
_entity.id
_entity.type
_entity.pdbx_description
1 polymer ?
#
loop_
_entity_poly.entity_id
_entity_poly.type
_entity_poly.pdbx_seq_one_letter_code
_entity_poly.pdbx_strand_id
1 'polypeptide(L)'
;MVQSSSAGLYVNSSTGNDNAAGNQTNPYKTITRALQQATTGTTIQLGAGTYGIGTGERFPIVVPAGVTILGNEATKGSGIVIEGSGEYVSPTFASQNITLRLEDGAVLRGVTVTNRAPKGTGVWIESTAPTVSNNTLANCGREGVFATGTANPEISDNVFQRNAASGMSIVRNAKGEIRRNTCQGTGYGIAIGNNAAPLVVDNRVFESRSGIVISGAARPVLRNNVLESNTSSGLVIEGTALPDIGSPQDPGGNVFRNNAELDLRNATSASLISVGNQVNPVRIQGRVELVASQVVAPLPVPANTPAPAPIPIPTPAPVPTPVPTPAPVPVSGEVRLSDIRGHWAEAFIAGLVERKIIAGFPDGTFQPELKITRAQYAVVLANAFDLPLRYTNLNFLDVPTTFWARAAIAKAGQMGFIAGFPDRTFRPNQNLTRIQAIVALVNGLNWTDGDPSVLTNYRDRAEVPTYATGAVAIATQKRIIVNYPKPDQLEPLLDITRAGVAAIVYQALVATGRVRAIASSYVVMPDTTIPSFTDVQGHWAEAFIRGLTSQGLMSGFADGSFKPDIGMSRAQFAAVLASTFNPAPKRPATTFNDVPDQFWAAPAIQRVYRGGLLSGFNDGAFRPDESVSRLQIIMSLVNALPPLPAADPSVLSTYQDANAIPESVRSAVANATAQRMVVNYPQVRQLAPNRGATRSEVAAMVYQALVYAARSPAIPSAYVVDPNPTSAQSVPAPAPAPAPAPPTSGQPPASPTPASRSTAVIVIDPGHGGTDTGAPGIGGVLEKDIIFPIAQEVSLALQQQGLRVVMTREDDRKLTLAERVQTAETARATLFVSIHANSAGLDRPQINGLETYHYPNSTRSANLARAIHSNVLQAVDVVDRGIRQANFYVLRYTSMPAALVEIGFVTGQQDAANLAKPDYRSNIASGIASGIVAYVQQTT
;
A
#
# COMPACT_ATOMS: atom_id res chain seq x y z
N MET A 1 37.66 -32.82 14.65
CA MET A 1 38.15 -32.98 13.25
C MET A 1 37.67 -31.79 12.44
N VAL A 2 38.53 -31.25 11.57
CA VAL A 2 38.32 -30.36 10.39
C VAL A 2 37.27 -29.21 10.44
N GLN A 3 37.67 -28.05 9.91
CA GLN A 3 36.91 -26.79 9.81
C GLN A 3 35.84 -26.81 8.69
N SER A 4 34.91 -25.84 8.73
CA SER A 4 34.36 -25.22 7.51
C SER A 4 34.23 -23.71 7.64
N SER A 5 35.32 -22.99 7.38
CA SER A 5 35.25 -21.60 6.93
C SER A 5 34.48 -21.51 5.61
N SER A 6 33.80 -20.40 5.32
CA SER A 6 33.31 -20.10 3.97
C SER A 6 34.49 -20.12 3.00
N ALA A 7 34.61 -21.19 2.20
CA ALA A 7 35.78 -21.42 1.39
C ALA A 7 35.80 -20.45 0.21
N GLY A 8 36.62 -19.40 0.33
CA GLY A 8 36.97 -18.54 -0.78
C GLY A 8 37.98 -19.24 -1.67
N LEU A 9 37.58 -19.59 -2.89
CA LEU A 9 38.47 -20.11 -3.92
C LEU A 9 39.07 -18.94 -4.69
N TYR A 10 40.35 -19.03 -5.04
CA TYR A 10 41.07 -18.00 -5.79
C TYR A 10 41.50 -18.56 -7.13
N VAL A 11 41.32 -17.78 -8.19
CA VAL A 11 41.64 -18.18 -9.57
C VAL A 11 42.42 -17.07 -10.26
N ASN A 12 43.56 -17.41 -10.87
CA ASN A 12 44.32 -16.50 -11.71
C ASN A 12 44.76 -17.22 -12.99
N SER A 13 44.28 -16.78 -14.15
CA SER A 13 44.56 -17.46 -15.42
C SER A 13 46.02 -17.40 -15.88
N SER A 14 46.80 -16.46 -15.33
CA SER A 14 48.20 -16.23 -15.67
C SER A 14 49.17 -16.92 -14.70
N THR A 15 48.89 -16.86 -13.40
CA THR A 15 49.81 -17.36 -12.34
C THR A 15 49.29 -18.61 -11.61
N GLY A 16 48.06 -19.03 -11.86
CA GLY A 16 47.43 -20.17 -11.19
C GLY A 16 47.78 -21.52 -11.79
N ASN A 17 47.45 -22.59 -11.06
CA ASN A 17 47.65 -23.98 -11.46
C ASN A 17 46.45 -24.83 -11.00
N ASP A 18 45.83 -25.61 -11.89
CA ASP A 18 44.64 -26.39 -11.55
C ASP A 18 44.89 -27.61 -10.65
N ASN A 19 46.17 -27.97 -10.47
CA ASN A 19 46.64 -28.93 -9.48
C ASN A 19 46.96 -28.29 -8.11
N ALA A 20 46.77 -26.98 -7.95
CA ALA A 20 47.01 -26.26 -6.69
C ALA A 20 45.88 -26.44 -5.67
N ALA A 21 46.02 -25.80 -4.51
CA ALA A 21 45.05 -25.82 -3.42
C ALA A 21 43.87 -24.83 -3.61
N GLY A 22 43.88 -23.97 -4.64
CA GLY A 22 42.81 -23.00 -4.89
C GLY A 22 42.73 -21.85 -3.90
N ASN A 23 43.79 -21.59 -3.14
CA ASN A 23 43.83 -20.55 -2.11
C ASN A 23 44.60 -19.30 -2.58
N GLN A 24 44.62 -18.24 -1.78
CA GLN A 24 45.15 -16.94 -2.19
C GLN A 24 46.64 -16.95 -2.60
N THR A 25 47.46 -17.85 -2.02
CA THR A 25 48.89 -17.98 -2.37
C THR A 25 49.13 -18.98 -3.50
N ASN A 26 48.25 -19.96 -3.67
CA ASN A 26 48.32 -21.00 -4.70
C ASN A 26 46.96 -21.13 -5.40
N PRO A 27 46.57 -20.15 -6.23
CA PRO A 27 45.27 -20.11 -6.88
C PRO A 27 45.13 -21.18 -7.96
N TYR A 28 43.89 -21.56 -8.25
CA TYR A 28 43.57 -22.33 -9.46
C TYR A 28 43.87 -21.50 -10.71
N LYS A 29 44.09 -22.17 -11.84
CA LYS A 29 44.27 -21.50 -13.13
C LYS A 29 42.92 -21.17 -13.77
N THR A 30 41.96 -22.08 -13.65
CA THR A 30 40.66 -21.99 -14.33
C THR A 30 39.47 -21.88 -13.37
N ILE A 31 38.47 -21.11 -13.79
CA ILE A 31 37.13 -21.06 -13.19
C ILE A 31 36.49 -22.44 -13.27
N THR A 32 36.69 -23.13 -14.40
CA THR A 32 36.29 -24.53 -14.62
C THR A 32 36.75 -25.45 -13.48
N ARG A 33 38.04 -25.37 -13.07
CA ARG A 33 38.55 -26.17 -11.95
C ARG A 33 37.96 -25.74 -10.61
N ALA A 34 37.84 -24.43 -10.36
CA ALA A 34 37.28 -23.91 -9.12
C ALA A 34 35.82 -24.36 -8.92
N LEU A 35 35.00 -24.33 -9.97
CA LEU A 35 33.59 -24.75 -9.92
C LEU A 35 33.40 -26.23 -9.61
N GLN A 36 34.34 -27.11 -9.98
CA GLN A 36 34.32 -28.53 -9.58
C GLN A 36 34.52 -28.73 -8.06
N GLN A 37 34.99 -27.71 -7.35
CA GLN A 37 35.24 -27.75 -5.89
C GLN A 37 34.31 -26.79 -5.13
N ALA A 38 33.49 -26.02 -5.85
CA ALA A 38 32.55 -25.07 -5.28
C ALA A 38 31.29 -25.78 -4.77
N THR A 39 30.75 -25.26 -3.67
CA THR A 39 29.46 -25.65 -3.11
C THR A 39 28.61 -24.39 -2.89
N THR A 40 27.32 -24.53 -2.60
CA THR A 40 26.44 -23.38 -2.30
C THR A 40 27.05 -22.52 -1.19
N GLY A 41 27.23 -21.22 -1.45
CA GLY A 41 27.92 -20.28 -0.56
C GLY A 41 29.42 -20.09 -0.84
N THR A 42 30.03 -20.86 -1.75
CA THR A 42 31.41 -20.62 -2.22
C THR A 42 31.49 -19.30 -2.99
N THR A 43 32.53 -18.50 -2.69
CA THR A 43 32.94 -17.36 -3.50
C THR A 43 34.22 -17.69 -4.25
N ILE A 44 34.22 -17.49 -5.56
CA ILE A 44 35.34 -17.68 -6.47
C ILE A 44 35.87 -16.30 -6.85
N GLN A 45 36.99 -15.90 -6.23
CA GLN A 45 37.66 -14.64 -6.47
C GLN A 45 38.59 -14.76 -7.69
N LEU A 46 38.36 -13.91 -8.69
CA LEU A 46 39.20 -13.80 -9.88
C LEU A 46 40.27 -12.71 -9.70
N GLY A 47 41.48 -13.00 -10.18
CA GLY A 47 42.54 -12.02 -10.39
C GLY A 47 42.46 -11.37 -11.77
N ALA A 48 43.36 -10.41 -12.03
CA ALA A 48 43.51 -9.84 -13.37
C ALA A 48 44.01 -10.89 -14.38
N GLY A 49 43.41 -10.91 -15.56
CA GLY A 49 43.72 -11.86 -16.63
C GLY A 49 42.53 -12.12 -17.57
N THR A 50 42.81 -12.81 -18.67
CA THR A 50 41.78 -13.37 -19.56
C THR A 50 41.58 -14.85 -19.21
N TYR A 51 40.33 -15.25 -19.04
CA TYR A 51 39.86 -16.60 -18.72
C TYR A 51 39.13 -17.13 -19.96
N GLY A 52 39.81 -17.97 -20.74
CA GLY A 52 39.27 -18.52 -21.98
C GLY A 52 39.83 -19.88 -22.33
N ILE A 53 39.47 -20.42 -23.50
CA ILE A 53 39.89 -21.75 -23.94
C ILE A 53 41.43 -21.86 -23.98
N GLY A 54 42.12 -20.82 -24.45
CA GLY A 54 43.59 -20.74 -24.47
C GLY A 54 44.26 -20.72 -23.09
N THR A 55 43.52 -20.42 -22.02
CA THR A 55 44.01 -20.51 -20.63
C THR A 55 43.51 -21.76 -19.89
N GLY A 56 42.71 -22.60 -20.55
CA GLY A 56 42.23 -23.89 -20.04
C GLY A 56 40.73 -23.97 -19.71
N GLU A 57 39.96 -22.89 -19.88
CA GLU A 57 38.52 -22.90 -19.57
C GLU A 57 37.71 -23.81 -20.50
N ARG A 58 36.65 -24.40 -19.95
CA ARG A 58 35.65 -25.17 -20.70
C ARG A 58 34.32 -24.43 -20.70
N PHE A 59 33.79 -24.17 -21.90
CA PHE A 59 32.53 -23.46 -22.09
C PHE A 59 31.42 -24.43 -22.54
N PRO A 60 30.15 -24.19 -22.18
CA PRO A 60 29.68 -23.07 -21.36
C PRO A 60 30.03 -23.25 -19.87
N ILE A 61 30.42 -22.16 -19.21
CA ILE A 61 30.70 -22.17 -17.76
C ILE A 61 29.35 -22.11 -17.03
N VAL A 62 28.96 -23.20 -16.39
CA VAL A 62 27.74 -23.27 -15.57
C VAL A 62 28.09 -22.93 -14.13
N VAL A 63 27.47 -21.88 -13.58
CA VAL A 63 27.66 -21.43 -12.19
C VAL A 63 26.55 -22.05 -11.32
N PRO A 64 26.88 -22.97 -10.39
CA PRO A 64 25.89 -23.67 -9.57
C PRO A 64 25.10 -22.75 -8.62
N ALA A 65 24.00 -23.28 -8.10
CA ALA A 65 23.10 -22.55 -7.23
C ALA A 65 23.79 -22.02 -5.96
N GLY A 66 23.64 -20.72 -5.70
CA GLY A 66 24.28 -20.02 -4.58
C GLY A 66 25.81 -19.86 -4.66
N VAL A 67 26.44 -20.10 -5.81
CA VAL A 67 27.88 -19.83 -6.01
C VAL A 67 28.09 -18.41 -6.53
N THR A 68 29.08 -17.71 -5.98
CA THR A 68 29.47 -16.36 -6.42
C THR A 68 30.76 -16.39 -7.23
N ILE A 69 30.77 -15.83 -8.44
CA ILE A 69 31.99 -15.42 -9.16
C ILE A 69 32.19 -13.92 -8.93
N LEU A 70 33.36 -13.55 -8.39
CA LEU A 70 33.70 -12.19 -7.98
C LEU A 70 35.03 -11.76 -8.61
N GLY A 71 35.03 -10.70 -9.40
CA GLY A 71 36.23 -10.01 -9.88
C GLY A 71 36.47 -8.70 -9.12
N ASN A 72 36.51 -7.59 -9.86
CA ASN A 72 36.68 -6.23 -9.33
C ASN A 72 35.48 -5.36 -9.73
N GLU A 73 34.58 -5.12 -8.77
CA GLU A 73 33.37 -4.33 -8.98
C GLU A 73 33.64 -2.84 -9.19
N ALA A 74 34.68 -2.29 -8.55
CA ALA A 74 35.03 -0.88 -8.66
C ALA A 74 35.47 -0.50 -10.09
N THR A 75 36.05 -1.46 -10.82
CA THR A 75 36.42 -1.30 -12.24
C THR A 75 35.42 -1.95 -13.21
N LYS A 76 34.28 -2.45 -12.69
CA LYS A 76 33.29 -3.27 -13.41
C LYS A 76 33.91 -4.38 -14.26
N GLY A 77 34.97 -5.00 -13.73
CA GLY A 77 35.70 -6.09 -14.38
C GLY A 77 36.70 -5.68 -15.46
N SER A 78 37.07 -4.40 -15.57
CA SER A 78 38.21 -4.01 -16.40
C SER A 78 39.48 -4.76 -15.94
N GLY A 79 40.13 -5.45 -16.87
CA GLY A 79 41.28 -6.32 -16.62
C GLY A 79 40.95 -7.76 -16.16
N ILE A 80 39.68 -8.13 -16.03
CA ILE A 80 39.23 -9.49 -15.66
C ILE A 80 38.23 -9.96 -16.71
N VAL A 81 38.69 -10.67 -17.74
CA VAL A 81 37.89 -10.98 -18.93
C VAL A 81 37.57 -12.47 -19.01
N ILE A 82 36.30 -12.85 -18.98
CA ILE A 82 35.83 -14.20 -19.29
C ILE A 82 35.44 -14.22 -20.77
N GLU A 83 36.24 -14.89 -21.60
CA GLU A 83 36.04 -14.96 -23.05
C GLU A 83 35.94 -16.41 -23.55
N GLY A 84 34.80 -16.76 -24.13
CA GLY A 84 34.61 -18.05 -24.77
C GLY A 84 33.15 -18.34 -25.12
N SER A 85 32.93 -19.52 -25.70
CA SER A 85 31.62 -19.97 -26.17
C SER A 85 31.54 -21.49 -26.13
N GLY A 86 30.38 -22.02 -25.73
CA GLY A 86 30.03 -23.42 -25.89
C GLY A 86 28.53 -23.59 -26.13
N GLU A 87 28.15 -24.72 -26.72
CA GLU A 87 26.75 -25.01 -27.03
C GLU A 87 25.96 -25.32 -25.75
N TYR A 88 24.75 -24.78 -25.66
CA TYR A 88 23.77 -25.06 -24.62
C TYR A 88 22.38 -25.25 -25.23
N VAL A 89 21.78 -26.42 -24.98
CA VAL A 89 20.41 -26.73 -25.39
C VAL A 89 19.44 -26.24 -24.32
N SER A 90 18.80 -25.09 -24.56
CA SER A 90 17.82 -24.49 -23.66
C SER A 90 16.51 -25.30 -23.58
N PRO A 91 16.05 -25.69 -22.37
CA PRO A 91 14.74 -26.31 -22.18
C PRO A 91 13.55 -25.39 -22.51
N THR A 92 13.70 -24.06 -22.40
CA THR A 92 12.61 -23.09 -22.59
C THR A 92 12.72 -22.26 -23.88
N PHE A 93 13.78 -22.48 -24.66
CA PHE A 93 14.07 -21.75 -25.90
C PHE A 93 14.55 -22.67 -27.03
N ALA A 94 15.83 -22.67 -27.36
CA ALA A 94 16.47 -23.43 -28.44
C ALA A 94 17.98 -23.57 -28.16
N SER A 95 18.70 -24.42 -28.91
CA SER A 95 20.17 -24.48 -28.79
C SER A 95 20.81 -23.13 -29.12
N GLN A 96 21.72 -22.67 -28.25
CA GLN A 96 22.46 -21.41 -28.37
C GLN A 96 23.92 -21.57 -27.93
N ASN A 97 24.78 -20.72 -28.46
CA ASN A 97 26.17 -20.61 -28.06
C ASN A 97 26.29 -19.59 -26.92
N ILE A 98 26.77 -19.99 -25.74
CA ILE A 98 26.81 -19.15 -24.53
C ILE A 98 28.19 -19.19 -23.84
N THR A 99 28.57 -18.13 -23.11
CA THR A 99 29.78 -18.12 -22.27
C THR A 99 29.47 -18.65 -20.87
N LEU A 100 28.43 -18.10 -20.23
CA LEU A 100 28.06 -18.39 -18.84
C LEU A 100 26.58 -18.79 -18.75
N ARG A 101 26.25 -19.73 -17.86
CA ARG A 101 24.88 -20.04 -17.43
C ARG A 101 24.78 -19.91 -15.92
N LEU A 102 23.79 -19.18 -15.41
CA LEU A 102 23.59 -18.95 -13.98
C LEU A 102 22.38 -19.73 -13.45
N GLU A 103 22.57 -20.50 -12.38
CA GLU A 103 21.50 -21.19 -11.65
C GLU A 103 20.88 -20.31 -10.53
N ASP A 104 19.87 -20.81 -9.82
CA ASP A 104 19.18 -20.07 -8.75
C ASP A 104 20.15 -19.57 -7.65
N GLY A 105 20.10 -18.28 -7.34
CA GLY A 105 20.99 -17.65 -6.36
C GLY A 105 22.47 -17.57 -6.79
N ALA A 106 22.83 -17.96 -8.01
CA ALA A 106 24.17 -17.75 -8.53
C ALA A 106 24.43 -16.25 -8.73
N VAL A 107 25.64 -15.80 -8.41
CA VAL A 107 26.01 -14.38 -8.44
C VAL A 107 27.23 -14.17 -9.34
N LEU A 108 27.14 -13.21 -10.25
CA LEU A 108 28.24 -12.79 -11.13
C LEU A 108 28.53 -11.30 -10.91
N ARG A 109 29.71 -10.96 -10.38
CA ARG A 109 30.07 -9.59 -10.01
C ARG A 109 31.49 -9.20 -10.41
N GLY A 110 31.67 -7.98 -10.92
CA GLY A 110 32.99 -7.40 -11.16
C GLY A 110 33.81 -8.05 -12.28
N VAL A 111 33.19 -8.62 -13.31
CA VAL A 111 33.90 -9.24 -14.45
C VAL A 111 33.53 -8.61 -15.79
N THR A 112 34.41 -8.73 -16.78
CA THR A 112 34.09 -8.52 -18.19
C THR A 112 33.70 -9.85 -18.82
N VAL A 113 32.56 -9.96 -19.51
CA VAL A 113 32.14 -11.15 -20.27
C VAL A 113 32.15 -10.84 -21.76
N THR A 114 32.70 -11.75 -22.58
CA THR A 114 32.81 -11.59 -24.04
C THR A 114 32.50 -12.91 -24.76
N ASN A 115 31.65 -12.86 -25.79
CA ASN A 115 31.39 -14.01 -26.67
C ASN A 115 31.45 -13.64 -28.16
N ARG A 116 32.64 -13.66 -28.76
CA ARG A 116 32.82 -13.27 -30.18
C ARG A 116 32.27 -14.28 -31.20
N ALA A 117 31.75 -15.43 -30.78
CA ALA A 117 31.18 -16.42 -31.71
C ALA A 117 29.94 -15.85 -32.42
N PRO A 118 29.67 -16.20 -33.69
CA PRO A 118 28.41 -15.85 -34.34
C PRO A 118 27.21 -16.37 -33.54
N LYS A 119 26.23 -15.49 -33.28
CA LYS A 119 25.10 -15.74 -32.36
C LYS A 119 25.51 -16.07 -30.90
N GLY A 120 26.74 -15.76 -30.51
CA GLY A 120 27.26 -15.97 -29.15
C GLY A 120 26.65 -15.03 -28.12
N THR A 121 26.08 -15.61 -27.07
CA THR A 121 25.53 -14.90 -25.90
C THR A 121 26.56 -14.88 -24.77
N GLY A 122 26.67 -13.77 -24.03
CA GLY A 122 27.51 -13.71 -22.82
C GLY A 122 26.95 -14.58 -21.70
N VAL A 123 25.91 -14.10 -21.02
CA VAL A 123 25.30 -14.74 -19.85
C VAL A 123 23.88 -15.22 -20.18
N TRP A 124 23.60 -16.49 -19.90
CA TRP A 124 22.31 -17.13 -20.11
C TRP A 124 21.61 -17.42 -18.77
N ILE A 125 20.31 -17.12 -18.71
CA ILE A 125 19.50 -17.21 -17.49
C ILE A 125 18.15 -17.86 -17.79
N GLU A 126 17.85 -18.96 -17.09
CA GLU A 126 16.51 -19.56 -17.02
C GLU A 126 16.00 -19.69 -15.57
N SER A 127 16.84 -19.29 -14.60
CA SER A 127 16.65 -19.41 -13.17
C SER A 127 15.91 -18.22 -12.55
N THR A 128 15.26 -18.47 -11.43
CA THR A 128 14.29 -17.60 -10.75
C THR A 128 14.88 -16.56 -9.80
N ALA A 129 16.18 -16.60 -9.52
CA ALA A 129 16.82 -15.66 -8.59
C ALA A 129 18.36 -15.45 -8.73
N PRO A 130 19.00 -15.43 -9.93
CA PRO A 130 20.42 -15.09 -10.02
C PRO A 130 20.65 -13.57 -10.00
N THR A 131 21.86 -13.15 -9.62
CA THR A 131 22.29 -11.73 -9.62
C THR A 131 23.44 -11.52 -10.61
N VAL A 132 23.29 -10.55 -11.51
CA VAL A 132 24.35 -10.06 -12.40
C VAL A 132 24.56 -8.58 -12.08
N SER A 133 25.63 -8.22 -11.37
CA SER A 133 25.86 -6.82 -11.00
C SER A 133 27.29 -6.31 -11.04
N ASN A 134 27.48 -5.02 -11.34
CA ASN A 134 28.80 -4.39 -11.51
C ASN A 134 29.72 -5.10 -12.52
N ASN A 135 29.18 -5.60 -13.64
CA ASN A 135 29.96 -6.24 -14.71
C ASN A 135 30.05 -5.36 -15.97
N THR A 136 30.94 -5.76 -16.88
CA THR A 136 30.96 -5.33 -18.27
C THR A 136 30.60 -6.51 -19.17
N LEU A 137 29.67 -6.38 -20.11
CA LEU A 137 29.29 -7.44 -21.04
C LEU A 137 29.42 -6.89 -22.47
N ALA A 138 30.49 -7.28 -23.15
CA ALA A 138 30.92 -6.57 -24.34
C ALA A 138 31.38 -7.46 -25.48
N ASN A 139 31.19 -6.98 -26.71
CA ASN A 139 31.60 -7.63 -27.95
C ASN A 139 31.01 -9.05 -28.12
N CYS A 140 29.79 -9.29 -27.62
CA CYS A 140 29.06 -10.53 -27.85
C CYS A 140 28.44 -10.55 -29.27
N GLY A 141 28.55 -11.67 -29.97
CA GLY A 141 28.00 -11.89 -31.31
C GLY A 141 26.48 -12.03 -31.36
N ARG A 142 25.79 -11.90 -30.21
CA ARG A 142 24.34 -11.74 -30.09
C ARG A 142 23.98 -10.82 -28.93
N GLU A 143 23.84 -11.37 -27.73
CA GLU A 143 23.40 -10.64 -26.53
C GLU A 143 24.44 -10.66 -25.41
N GLY A 144 24.47 -9.61 -24.59
CA GLY A 144 25.22 -9.62 -23.33
C GLY A 144 24.57 -10.54 -22.29
N VAL A 145 23.28 -10.32 -22.00
CA VAL A 145 22.44 -11.21 -21.18
C VAL A 145 21.25 -11.71 -22.00
N PHE A 146 20.89 -12.99 -21.86
CA PHE A 146 19.63 -13.55 -22.34
C PHE A 146 18.88 -14.24 -21.20
N ALA A 147 17.67 -13.76 -20.88
CA ALA A 147 16.80 -14.32 -19.85
C ALA A 147 15.50 -14.85 -20.48
N THR A 148 15.13 -16.09 -20.15
CA THR A 148 14.01 -16.82 -20.78
C THR A 148 13.28 -17.71 -19.76
N GLY A 149 12.28 -18.47 -20.21
CA GLY A 149 11.50 -19.37 -19.35
C GLY A 149 10.67 -18.59 -18.33
N THR A 150 10.89 -18.87 -17.05
CA THR A 150 10.30 -18.18 -15.89
C THR A 150 11.38 -17.40 -15.11
N ALA A 151 12.46 -16.99 -15.79
CA ALA A 151 13.58 -16.33 -15.13
C ALA A 151 13.19 -15.05 -14.39
N ASN A 152 13.80 -14.84 -13.23
CA ASN A 152 13.61 -13.64 -12.41
C ASN A 152 14.97 -13.15 -11.86
N PRO A 153 15.86 -12.64 -12.73
CA PRO A 153 17.16 -12.14 -12.32
C PRO A 153 17.10 -10.72 -11.74
N GLU A 154 18.07 -10.40 -10.87
CA GLU A 154 18.50 -9.01 -10.65
C GLU A 154 19.66 -8.70 -11.60
N ILE A 155 19.48 -7.72 -12.48
CA ILE A 155 20.50 -7.22 -13.41
C ILE A 155 20.76 -5.76 -13.04
N SER A 156 21.79 -5.48 -12.24
CA SER A 156 22.02 -4.15 -11.66
C SER A 156 23.42 -3.55 -11.91
N ASP A 157 23.47 -2.27 -12.26
CA ASP A 157 24.73 -1.50 -12.34
C ASP A 157 25.77 -2.06 -13.35
N ASN A 158 25.36 -2.75 -14.42
CA ASN A 158 26.26 -3.29 -15.44
C ASN A 158 26.45 -2.35 -16.65
N VAL A 159 27.52 -2.57 -17.42
CA VAL A 159 27.80 -1.91 -18.71
C VAL A 159 27.71 -2.93 -19.84
N PHE A 160 26.87 -2.68 -20.84
CA PHE A 160 26.71 -3.50 -22.05
C PHE A 160 27.25 -2.72 -23.25
N GLN A 161 28.24 -3.25 -23.98
CA GLN A 161 28.93 -2.47 -25.02
C GLN A 161 29.21 -3.28 -26.29
N ARG A 162 28.82 -2.78 -27.47
CA ARG A 162 29.12 -3.40 -28.79
C ARG A 162 28.62 -4.86 -28.94
N ASN A 163 27.47 -5.18 -28.36
CA ASN A 163 26.81 -6.48 -28.53
C ASN A 163 25.91 -6.46 -29.78
N ALA A 164 26.07 -7.45 -30.67
CA ALA A 164 25.62 -7.37 -32.06
C ALA A 164 24.09 -7.36 -32.24
N ALA A 165 23.34 -8.08 -31.41
CA ALA A 165 21.88 -8.13 -31.45
C ALA A 165 21.24 -7.25 -30.37
N SER A 166 21.65 -7.41 -29.09
CA SER A 166 21.20 -6.52 -28.01
C SER A 166 22.17 -6.45 -26.83
N GLY A 167 22.04 -5.42 -26.00
CA GLY A 167 22.65 -5.41 -24.66
C GLY A 167 22.11 -6.57 -23.84
N MET A 168 20.78 -6.65 -23.73
CA MET A 168 20.08 -7.78 -23.11
C MET A 168 18.76 -8.13 -23.81
N SER A 169 18.34 -9.39 -23.68
CA SER A 169 17.05 -9.90 -24.17
C SER A 169 16.30 -10.62 -23.05
N ILE A 170 15.04 -10.24 -22.81
CA ILE A 170 14.17 -10.75 -21.74
C ILE A 170 12.87 -11.28 -22.38
N VAL A 171 12.69 -12.59 -22.42
CA VAL A 171 11.67 -13.24 -23.26
C VAL A 171 10.86 -14.31 -22.52
N ARG A 172 9.95 -14.99 -23.23
CA ARG A 172 9.01 -15.97 -22.67
C ARG A 172 8.16 -15.38 -21.54
N ASN A 173 8.26 -15.91 -20.32
CA ASN A 173 7.51 -15.45 -19.14
C ASN A 173 8.47 -14.87 -18.08
N ALA A 174 9.67 -14.42 -18.48
CA ALA A 174 10.65 -13.84 -17.56
C ALA A 174 10.14 -12.53 -16.96
N LYS A 175 10.38 -12.35 -15.66
CA LYS A 175 9.96 -11.21 -14.84
C LYS A 175 11.11 -10.94 -13.89
N GLY A 176 11.93 -9.91 -14.12
CA GLY A 176 13.09 -9.60 -13.27
C GLY A 176 13.30 -8.11 -13.11
N GLU A 177 14.25 -7.71 -12.27
CA GLU A 177 14.64 -6.32 -12.08
C GLU A 177 15.85 -5.96 -12.96
N ILE A 178 15.72 -4.90 -13.76
CA ILE A 178 16.77 -4.37 -14.63
C ILE A 178 17.01 -2.92 -14.19
N ARG A 179 18.12 -2.67 -13.47
CA ARG A 179 18.31 -1.43 -12.73
C ARG A 179 19.67 -0.76 -12.97
N ARG A 180 19.70 0.55 -13.26
CA ARG A 180 20.95 1.35 -13.40
C ARG A 180 21.99 0.79 -14.39
N ASN A 181 21.58 0.00 -15.38
CA ASN A 181 22.48 -0.51 -16.41
C ASN A 181 22.72 0.54 -17.50
N THR A 182 23.88 0.46 -18.15
CA THR A 182 24.24 1.31 -19.29
C THR A 182 24.44 0.45 -20.54
N CYS A 183 23.66 0.66 -21.60
CA CYS A 183 23.84 -0.01 -22.90
C CYS A 183 24.35 0.98 -23.96
N GLN A 184 25.47 0.66 -24.62
CA GLN A 184 26.10 1.51 -25.65
C GLN A 184 26.46 0.72 -26.91
N GLY A 185 26.15 1.26 -28.09
CA GLY A 185 26.62 0.70 -29.37
C GLY A 185 26.09 -0.70 -29.67
N THR A 186 24.88 -1.03 -29.20
CA THR A 186 24.26 -2.36 -29.37
C THR A 186 23.20 -2.36 -30.47
N GLY A 187 22.73 -3.53 -30.91
CA GLY A 187 21.57 -3.60 -31.82
C GLY A 187 20.31 -3.04 -31.15
N TYR A 188 19.87 -3.63 -30.05
CA TYR A 188 18.85 -3.08 -29.15
C TYR A 188 19.44 -2.95 -27.74
N GLY A 189 19.26 -1.85 -27.01
CA GLY A 189 19.76 -1.79 -25.63
C GLY A 189 19.13 -2.86 -24.75
N ILE A 190 17.80 -2.93 -24.77
CA ILE A 190 16.99 -3.95 -24.08
C ILE A 190 15.92 -4.44 -25.05
N ALA A 191 15.86 -5.74 -25.29
CA ALA A 191 14.77 -6.39 -26.02
C ALA A 191 13.86 -7.14 -25.04
N ILE A 192 12.55 -6.91 -25.11
CA ILE A 192 11.54 -7.53 -24.24
C ILE A 192 10.49 -8.20 -25.14
N GLY A 193 10.13 -9.46 -24.86
CA GLY A 193 9.29 -10.24 -25.77
C GLY A 193 8.39 -11.28 -25.12
N ASN A 194 7.50 -11.86 -25.94
CA ASN A 194 6.48 -12.82 -25.53
C ASN A 194 5.56 -12.28 -24.42
N ASN A 195 5.56 -12.86 -23.23
CA ASN A 195 4.73 -12.45 -22.08
C ASN A 195 5.60 -11.83 -20.95
N ALA A 196 6.84 -11.42 -21.27
CA ALA A 196 7.76 -10.92 -20.27
C ALA A 196 7.22 -9.65 -19.60
N ALA A 197 7.41 -9.55 -18.28
CA ALA A 197 6.99 -8.41 -17.46
C ALA A 197 8.06 -8.01 -16.44
N PRO A 198 9.28 -7.64 -16.88
CA PRO A 198 10.31 -7.10 -16.00
C PRO A 198 10.00 -5.68 -15.53
N LEU A 199 10.61 -5.31 -14.40
CA LEU A 199 10.72 -3.93 -13.91
C LEU A 199 12.03 -3.34 -14.45
N VAL A 200 11.94 -2.23 -15.19
CA VAL A 200 13.06 -1.62 -15.92
C VAL A 200 13.23 -0.18 -15.43
N VAL A 201 14.26 0.07 -14.60
CA VAL A 201 14.37 1.31 -13.82
C VAL A 201 15.77 1.94 -13.88
N ASP A 202 15.85 3.27 -14.03
CA ASP A 202 17.08 4.06 -14.03
C ASP A 202 18.15 3.64 -15.08
N ASN A 203 17.78 2.89 -16.14
CA ASN A 203 18.75 2.43 -17.14
C ASN A 203 19.02 3.50 -18.20
N ARG A 204 20.24 3.53 -18.75
CA ARG A 204 20.63 4.43 -19.84
C ARG A 204 20.97 3.64 -21.10
N VAL A 205 20.36 3.97 -22.23
CA VAL A 205 20.68 3.38 -23.54
C VAL A 205 20.98 4.47 -24.54
N PHE A 206 22.17 4.40 -25.14
CA PHE A 206 22.59 5.36 -26.16
C PHE A 206 23.45 4.72 -27.25
N GLU A 207 23.57 5.40 -28.41
CA GLU A 207 24.34 4.97 -29.58
C GLU A 207 24.00 3.54 -30.09
N SER A 208 22.89 2.96 -29.63
CA SER A 208 22.41 1.65 -30.07
C SER A 208 21.47 1.86 -31.27
N ARG A 209 21.16 0.82 -32.05
CA ARG A 209 20.19 1.00 -33.16
C ARG A 209 18.79 1.35 -32.60
N SER A 210 18.32 0.64 -31.57
CA SER A 210 17.14 1.09 -30.81
C SER A 210 17.38 1.02 -29.30
N GLY A 211 16.73 1.90 -28.54
CA GLY A 211 16.86 1.98 -27.09
C GLY A 211 16.28 0.76 -26.37
N ILE A 212 14.95 0.69 -26.31
CA ILE A 212 14.19 -0.46 -25.80
C ILE A 212 13.20 -0.90 -26.88
N VAL A 213 13.14 -2.21 -27.15
CA VAL A 213 12.18 -2.83 -28.09
C VAL A 213 11.30 -3.82 -27.34
N ILE A 214 9.98 -3.66 -27.41
CA ILE A 214 8.99 -4.42 -26.65
C ILE A 214 8.04 -5.10 -27.64
N SER A 215 7.85 -6.41 -27.52
CA SER A 215 7.18 -7.23 -28.54
C SER A 215 6.30 -8.34 -27.95
N GLY A 216 5.45 -8.95 -28.78
CA GLY A 216 4.53 -10.00 -28.35
C GLY A 216 3.39 -9.43 -27.51
N ALA A 217 3.11 -10.05 -26.36
CA ALA A 217 2.15 -9.62 -25.35
C ALA A 217 2.85 -9.12 -24.06
N ALA A 218 4.08 -8.59 -24.17
CA ALA A 218 4.87 -8.17 -23.02
C ALA A 218 4.21 -7.01 -22.24
N ARG A 219 4.45 -6.98 -20.92
CA ARG A 219 3.87 -6.00 -19.97
C ARG A 219 4.94 -5.48 -18.98
N PRO A 220 6.09 -4.95 -19.44
CA PRO A 220 7.10 -4.41 -18.54
C PRO A 220 6.66 -3.08 -17.93
N VAL A 221 7.25 -2.74 -16.78
CA VAL A 221 7.11 -1.42 -16.13
C VAL A 221 8.41 -0.64 -16.32
N LEU A 222 8.33 0.54 -16.92
CA LEU A 222 9.49 1.41 -17.22
C LEU A 222 9.41 2.67 -16.36
N ARG A 223 10.44 2.92 -15.53
CA ARG A 223 10.60 4.17 -14.76
C ARG A 223 12.00 4.77 -14.93
N ASN A 224 12.10 6.09 -15.06
CA ASN A 224 13.36 6.85 -15.05
C ASN A 224 14.44 6.42 -16.08
N ASN A 225 14.09 5.70 -17.15
CA ASN A 225 15.07 5.25 -18.13
C ASN A 225 15.42 6.39 -19.11
N VAL A 226 16.68 6.49 -19.52
CA VAL A 226 17.16 7.49 -20.48
C VAL A 226 17.55 6.81 -21.78
N LEU A 227 16.72 6.97 -22.82
CA LEU A 227 16.93 6.40 -24.16
C LEU A 227 17.25 7.54 -25.13
N GLU A 228 18.54 7.75 -25.39
CA GLU A 228 19.02 8.94 -26.11
C GLU A 228 20.04 8.65 -27.21
N SER A 229 20.04 9.43 -28.28
CA SER A 229 21.06 9.33 -29.35
C SER A 229 21.21 7.92 -29.97
N ASN A 230 20.11 7.16 -30.06
CA ASN A 230 20.07 5.87 -30.76
C ASN A 230 19.87 6.08 -32.26
N THR A 231 20.41 5.19 -33.11
CA THR A 231 20.48 5.41 -34.58
C THR A 231 19.19 5.10 -35.34
N SER A 232 18.16 4.62 -34.65
CA SER A 232 16.76 4.62 -35.10
C SER A 232 15.89 5.20 -33.98
N SER A 233 15.37 4.37 -33.08
CA SER A 233 14.27 4.75 -32.19
C SER A 233 14.59 4.59 -30.70
N GLY A 234 14.10 5.52 -29.87
CA GLY A 234 14.22 5.43 -28.41
C GLY A 234 13.46 4.22 -27.85
N LEU A 235 12.13 4.30 -27.81
CA LEU A 235 11.25 3.19 -27.42
C LEU A 235 10.46 2.68 -28.63
N VAL A 236 10.43 1.35 -28.83
CA VAL A 236 9.64 0.67 -29.88
C VAL A 236 8.73 -0.37 -29.23
N ILE A 237 7.46 -0.40 -29.62
CA ILE A 237 6.43 -1.31 -29.09
C ILE A 237 5.67 -1.95 -30.25
N GLU A 238 5.61 -3.28 -30.28
CA GLU A 238 5.11 -4.07 -31.40
C GLU A 238 4.19 -5.22 -30.94
N GLY A 239 3.32 -5.69 -31.84
CA GLY A 239 2.38 -6.78 -31.57
C GLY A 239 1.20 -6.34 -30.68
N THR A 240 1.00 -7.04 -29.57
CA THR A 240 -0.04 -6.77 -28.55
C THR A 240 0.58 -6.31 -27.22
N ALA A 241 1.82 -5.83 -27.24
CA ALA A 241 2.55 -5.33 -26.09
C ALA A 241 1.88 -4.07 -25.51
N LEU A 242 1.87 -3.95 -24.19
CA LEU A 242 1.29 -2.82 -23.48
C LEU A 242 2.16 -2.53 -22.25
N PRO A 243 3.30 -1.84 -22.43
CA PRO A 243 4.18 -1.48 -21.33
C PRO A 243 3.54 -0.38 -20.48
N ASP A 244 3.76 -0.44 -19.18
CA ASP A 244 3.50 0.68 -18.30
C ASP A 244 4.72 1.62 -18.36
N ILE A 245 4.55 2.76 -19.03
CA ILE A 245 5.54 3.85 -19.08
C ILE A 245 5.13 5.04 -18.20
N GLY A 246 4.19 4.88 -17.26
CA GLY A 246 3.74 5.90 -16.32
C GLY A 246 2.22 6.07 -16.30
N SER A 247 1.72 6.49 -15.14
CA SER A 247 0.31 6.84 -14.88
C SER A 247 0.20 8.22 -14.20
N PRO A 248 -0.99 8.85 -14.12
CA PRO A 248 -1.17 10.14 -13.44
C PRO A 248 -0.66 10.16 -12.00
N GLN A 249 -0.76 9.05 -11.26
CA GLN A 249 -0.33 8.93 -9.86
C GLN A 249 1.07 8.32 -9.67
N ASP A 250 1.63 7.69 -10.71
CA ASP A 250 2.99 7.12 -10.73
C ASP A 250 3.66 7.49 -12.08
N PRO A 251 4.24 8.71 -12.18
CA PRO A 251 4.80 9.22 -13.42
C PRO A 251 6.01 8.39 -13.86
N GLY A 252 6.11 8.18 -15.17
CA GLY A 252 7.15 7.35 -15.77
C GLY A 252 8.56 7.89 -15.56
N GLY A 253 8.77 9.20 -15.61
CA GLY A 253 10.10 9.81 -15.48
C GLY A 253 11.09 9.45 -16.60
N ASN A 254 10.67 8.67 -17.61
CA ASN A 254 11.54 8.23 -18.69
C ASN A 254 11.87 9.40 -19.63
N VAL A 255 13.06 9.39 -20.21
CA VAL A 255 13.57 10.42 -21.12
C VAL A 255 13.88 9.79 -22.47
N PHE A 256 13.13 10.18 -23.49
CA PHE A 256 13.31 9.77 -24.87
C PHE A 256 13.68 11.03 -25.68
N ARG A 257 14.95 11.15 -26.10
CA ARG A 257 15.45 12.37 -26.77
C ARG A 257 16.57 12.11 -27.76
N ASN A 258 16.70 12.98 -28.77
CA ASN A 258 17.83 12.98 -29.71
C ASN A 258 18.06 11.67 -30.48
N ASN A 259 17.09 10.75 -30.48
CA ASN A 259 17.17 9.54 -31.30
C ASN A 259 17.09 9.94 -32.80
N ALA A 260 17.67 9.14 -33.70
CA ALA A 260 17.85 9.57 -35.09
C ALA A 260 16.54 9.62 -35.89
N GLU A 261 15.64 8.66 -35.67
CA GLU A 261 14.33 8.56 -36.34
C GLU A 261 13.20 9.02 -35.40
N LEU A 262 12.92 8.27 -34.34
CA LEU A 262 11.77 8.49 -33.45
C LEU A 262 12.18 8.41 -31.97
N ASP A 263 11.56 9.21 -31.11
CA ASP A 263 11.75 9.06 -29.67
C ASP A 263 10.85 7.93 -29.14
N LEU A 264 9.64 7.76 -29.70
CA LEU A 264 8.70 6.69 -29.33
C LEU A 264 7.92 6.19 -30.57
N ARG A 265 7.94 4.88 -30.80
CA ARG A 265 7.17 4.19 -31.85
C ARG A 265 6.23 3.15 -31.23
N ASN A 266 4.94 3.43 -31.18
CA ASN A 266 3.90 2.45 -30.85
C ASN A 266 3.28 1.87 -32.13
N ALA A 267 3.77 0.71 -32.57
CA ALA A 267 3.24 -0.01 -33.73
C ALA A 267 2.11 -0.99 -33.37
N THR A 268 1.53 -0.90 -32.17
CA THR A 268 0.36 -1.70 -31.77
C THR A 268 -0.95 -1.02 -32.13
N SER A 269 -2.06 -1.76 -32.07
CA SER A 269 -3.42 -1.22 -32.25
C SER A 269 -3.95 -0.47 -31.02
N ALA A 270 -3.38 -0.72 -29.84
CA ALA A 270 -3.76 -0.11 -28.57
C ALA A 270 -3.18 1.30 -28.43
N SER A 271 -3.89 2.19 -27.72
CA SER A 271 -3.30 3.47 -27.29
C SER A 271 -2.35 3.23 -26.13
N LEU A 272 -1.15 3.81 -26.21
CA LEU A 272 -0.19 3.82 -25.12
C LEU A 272 -0.36 5.11 -24.31
N ILE A 273 -0.62 4.99 -23.02
CA ILE A 273 -0.62 6.14 -22.11
C ILE A 273 0.83 6.46 -21.72
N SER A 274 1.22 7.72 -21.85
CA SER A 274 2.53 8.25 -21.46
C SER A 274 2.34 9.39 -20.46
N VAL A 275 2.79 9.19 -19.22
CA VAL A 275 2.66 10.20 -18.15
C VAL A 275 4.00 10.51 -17.52
N GLY A 276 4.32 11.79 -17.39
CA GLY A 276 5.54 12.25 -16.71
C GLY A 276 6.83 11.85 -17.42
N ASN A 277 6.77 11.49 -18.70
CA ASN A 277 7.93 11.22 -19.54
C ASN A 277 8.34 12.45 -20.33
N GLN A 278 9.64 12.62 -20.56
CA GLN A 278 10.17 13.59 -21.51
C GLN A 278 10.24 12.93 -22.88
N VAL A 279 9.37 13.33 -23.81
CA VAL A 279 9.32 12.84 -25.19
C VAL A 279 9.01 14.01 -26.11
N ASN A 280 9.65 14.09 -27.28
CA ASN A 280 9.28 15.08 -28.29
C ASN A 280 8.02 14.62 -29.05
N PRO A 281 6.87 15.32 -28.97
CA PRO A 281 5.62 14.87 -29.60
C PRO A 281 5.72 14.71 -31.13
N VAL A 282 6.56 15.49 -31.79
CA VAL A 282 6.79 15.40 -33.25
C VAL A 282 7.56 14.14 -33.63
N ARG A 283 8.23 13.50 -32.66
CA ARG A 283 9.01 12.27 -32.83
C ARG A 283 8.30 11.03 -32.31
N ILE A 284 6.97 11.12 -32.17
CA ILE A 284 6.11 10.00 -31.82
C ILE A 284 5.48 9.43 -33.10
N GLN A 285 5.51 8.11 -33.27
CA GLN A 285 4.74 7.39 -34.28
C GLN A 285 3.76 6.43 -33.61
N GLY A 286 2.51 6.43 -34.06
CA GLY A 286 1.45 5.56 -33.56
C GLY A 286 0.59 6.17 -32.46
N ARG A 287 -0.30 5.36 -31.89
CA ARG A 287 -1.29 5.82 -30.90
C ARG A 287 -0.64 5.99 -29.52
N VAL A 288 -0.27 7.22 -29.18
CA VAL A 288 0.23 7.55 -27.84
C VAL A 288 -0.55 8.74 -27.30
N GLU A 289 -1.07 8.58 -26.08
CA GLU A 289 -1.75 9.62 -25.34
C GLU A 289 -0.78 10.23 -24.32
N LEU A 290 -0.45 11.51 -24.51
CA LEU A 290 0.39 12.26 -23.58
C LEU A 290 -0.51 12.87 -22.49
N VAL A 291 -0.41 12.33 -21.27
CA VAL A 291 -1.21 12.79 -20.12
C VAL A 291 -0.30 13.51 -19.12
N ALA A 292 -0.78 14.59 -18.53
CA ALA A 292 -0.06 15.31 -17.49
C ALA A 292 0.02 14.49 -16.19
N SER A 293 1.15 14.54 -15.48
CA SER A 293 1.24 13.95 -14.15
C SER A 293 0.39 14.73 -13.14
N GLN A 294 -0.25 14.02 -12.22
CA GLN A 294 -0.95 14.60 -11.06
C GLN A 294 -0.02 14.74 -9.84
N VAL A 295 1.25 14.34 -9.94
CA VAL A 295 2.26 14.63 -8.93
C VAL A 295 2.61 16.12 -9.01
N VAL A 296 2.23 16.85 -7.97
CA VAL A 296 2.61 18.27 -7.81
C VAL A 296 4.14 18.34 -7.75
N ALA A 297 4.75 19.03 -8.72
CA ALA A 297 6.18 19.33 -8.66
C ALA A 297 6.48 20.09 -7.34
N PRO A 298 7.62 19.83 -6.67
CA PRO A 298 8.02 20.65 -5.53
C PRO A 298 8.00 22.13 -5.95
N LEU A 299 7.44 22.97 -5.07
CA LEU A 299 7.11 24.37 -5.37
C LEU A 299 8.27 25.09 -6.06
N PRO A 300 8.02 25.92 -7.10
CA PRO A 300 9.05 26.75 -7.68
C PRO A 300 9.65 27.63 -6.59
N VAL A 301 10.95 27.49 -6.33
CA VAL A 301 11.68 28.45 -5.51
C VAL A 301 11.63 29.80 -6.24
N PRO A 302 11.17 30.90 -5.61
CA PRO A 302 10.98 32.17 -6.31
C PRO A 302 12.27 32.65 -6.98
N ALA A 303 12.22 32.84 -8.30
CA ALA A 303 13.30 33.46 -9.03
C ALA A 303 13.37 34.96 -8.69
N ASN A 304 14.33 35.36 -7.84
CA ASN A 304 14.98 36.67 -7.86
C ASN A 304 16.15 36.74 -6.86
N THR A 305 17.29 36.14 -7.21
CA THR A 305 18.61 36.57 -6.70
C THR A 305 19.65 36.27 -7.78
N PRO A 306 20.52 37.23 -8.18
CA PRO A 306 21.53 36.96 -9.20
C PRO A 306 22.51 35.87 -8.73
N ALA A 307 22.91 35.00 -9.66
CA ALA A 307 23.91 33.97 -9.36
C ALA A 307 25.25 34.60 -8.92
N PRO A 308 25.87 34.13 -7.82
CA PRO A 308 27.25 34.45 -7.53
C PRO A 308 28.15 33.97 -8.68
N ALA A 309 29.14 34.77 -9.05
CA ALA A 309 30.12 34.39 -10.06
C ALA A 309 30.89 33.11 -9.64
N PRO A 310 31.42 32.32 -10.60
CA PRO A 310 32.13 31.08 -10.27
C PRO A 310 33.35 31.35 -9.38
N ILE A 311 33.34 30.84 -8.15
CA ILE A 311 34.50 30.88 -7.27
C ILE A 311 35.49 29.81 -7.75
N PRO A 312 36.77 30.13 -7.96
CA PRO A 312 37.78 29.13 -8.33
C PRO A 312 37.89 28.05 -7.25
N ILE A 313 37.91 26.78 -7.66
CA ILE A 313 38.03 25.64 -6.74
C ILE A 313 39.40 25.69 -6.05
N PRO A 314 39.48 25.88 -4.72
CA PRO A 314 40.75 25.77 -4.01
C PRO A 314 41.12 24.28 -3.85
N THR A 315 42.42 24.00 -3.97
CA THR A 315 42.99 22.65 -3.80
C THR A 315 42.61 22.05 -2.44
N PRO A 316 42.26 20.75 -2.33
CA PRO A 316 41.84 20.17 -1.05
C PRO A 316 42.98 20.16 -0.03
N ALA A 317 42.80 20.92 1.07
CA ALA A 317 43.58 20.72 2.29
C ALA A 317 43.11 19.43 3.00
N PRO A 318 43.98 18.74 3.76
CA PRO A 318 43.64 17.47 4.39
C PRO A 318 42.53 17.63 5.44
N VAL A 319 41.55 16.72 5.39
CA VAL A 319 40.41 16.69 6.33
C VAL A 319 40.91 16.36 7.74
N PRO A 320 40.59 17.16 8.77
CA PRO A 320 40.96 16.84 10.15
C PRO A 320 40.18 15.62 10.67
N THR A 321 40.86 14.78 11.44
CA THR A 321 40.29 13.55 12.00
C THR A 321 39.16 13.87 12.99
N PRO A 322 37.98 13.21 12.91
CA PRO A 322 36.88 13.49 13.83
C PRO A 322 37.23 13.06 15.27
N VAL A 323 37.06 13.98 16.21
CA VAL A 323 37.19 13.72 17.66
C VAL A 323 36.05 12.79 18.10
N PRO A 324 36.31 11.74 18.90
CA PRO A 324 35.26 10.82 19.34
C PRO A 324 34.28 11.48 20.30
N THR A 325 32.98 11.42 19.97
CA THR A 325 31.88 11.81 20.86
C THR A 325 31.90 10.95 22.13
N PRO A 326 31.77 11.53 23.34
CA PRO A 326 31.83 10.78 24.60
C PRO A 326 30.79 9.64 24.69
N ALA A 327 31.19 8.53 25.30
CA ALA A 327 30.29 7.40 25.55
C ALA A 327 29.28 7.74 26.67
N PRO A 328 28.00 7.31 26.56
CA PRO A 328 27.04 7.44 27.67
C PRO A 328 27.50 6.65 28.89
N VAL A 329 27.54 7.29 30.06
CA VAL A 329 27.90 6.65 31.33
C VAL A 329 26.62 6.20 32.05
N PRO A 330 26.52 4.96 32.56
CA PRO A 330 25.36 4.52 33.32
C PRO A 330 25.29 5.25 34.67
N VAL A 331 24.30 6.14 34.81
CA VAL A 331 24.04 6.88 36.06
C VAL A 331 23.04 6.10 36.92
N SER A 332 23.39 5.82 38.18
CA SER A 332 22.53 5.07 39.12
C SER A 332 21.76 6.01 40.05
N GLY A 333 20.46 6.14 39.83
CA GLY A 333 19.53 6.94 40.63
C GLY A 333 18.19 7.06 39.90
N GLU A 334 17.13 7.54 40.56
CA GLU A 334 15.80 7.72 39.95
C GLU A 334 15.84 8.75 38.79
N VAL A 335 16.01 8.28 37.55
CA VAL A 335 16.25 9.17 36.41
C VAL A 335 14.94 9.81 35.92
N ARG A 336 14.64 11.01 36.42
CA ARG A 336 13.71 11.94 35.75
C ARG A 336 14.44 12.64 34.59
N LEU A 337 14.57 11.95 33.45
CA LEU A 337 15.06 12.55 32.21
C LEU A 337 14.23 13.80 31.88
N SER A 338 14.89 14.95 31.70
CA SER A 338 14.22 16.25 31.65
C SER A 338 13.56 16.55 30.31
N ASP A 339 14.16 16.06 29.21
CA ASP A 339 13.88 16.40 27.82
C ASP A 339 12.95 15.40 27.10
N ILE A 340 12.50 14.34 27.78
CA ILE A 340 11.56 13.35 27.22
C ILE A 340 10.10 13.63 27.60
N ARG A 341 9.81 14.59 28.49
CA ARG A 341 8.43 14.84 28.95
C ARG A 341 7.55 15.36 27.81
N GLY A 342 6.44 14.67 27.57
CA GLY A 342 5.55 14.96 26.44
C GLY A 342 6.12 14.55 25.08
N HIS A 343 7.29 13.89 25.04
CA HIS A 343 7.86 13.37 23.80
C HIS A 343 7.13 12.11 23.37
N TRP A 344 6.95 11.91 22.06
CA TRP A 344 6.19 10.77 21.53
C TRP A 344 6.77 9.39 21.93
N ALA A 345 8.07 9.35 22.25
CA ALA A 345 8.79 8.16 22.68
C ALA A 345 8.98 8.06 24.20
N GLU A 346 8.43 8.98 25.01
CA GLU A 346 8.66 9.07 26.47
C GLU A 346 8.53 7.71 27.17
N ALA A 347 7.41 7.02 26.97
CA ALA A 347 7.14 5.74 27.60
C ALA A 347 8.10 4.61 27.15
N PHE A 348 8.50 4.58 25.87
CA PHE A 348 9.48 3.62 25.36
C PHE A 348 10.87 3.87 25.96
N ILE A 349 11.28 5.14 26.04
CA ILE A 349 12.56 5.56 26.61
C ILE A 349 12.59 5.22 28.11
N ALA A 350 11.59 5.65 28.87
CA ALA A 350 11.47 5.36 30.30
C ALA A 350 11.49 3.85 30.58
N GLY A 351 10.75 3.05 29.81
CA GLY A 351 10.74 1.60 29.93
C GLY A 351 12.09 0.93 29.68
N LEU A 352 12.89 1.43 28.73
CA LEU A 352 14.24 0.89 28.49
C LEU A 352 15.28 1.39 29.52
N VAL A 353 15.11 2.61 30.06
CA VAL A 353 15.97 3.17 31.13
C VAL A 353 15.76 2.44 32.46
N GLU A 354 14.51 2.19 32.85
CA GLU A 354 14.15 1.37 34.03
C GLU A 354 14.86 0.01 34.01
N ARG A 355 14.97 -0.58 32.81
CA ARG A 355 15.61 -1.89 32.56
C ARG A 355 17.12 -1.82 32.34
N LYS A 356 17.73 -0.63 32.46
CA LYS A 356 19.16 -0.36 32.21
C LYS A 356 19.64 -0.77 30.80
N ILE A 357 18.74 -0.82 29.84
CA ILE A 357 19.04 -1.17 28.44
C ILE A 357 19.65 0.02 27.71
N ILE A 358 19.11 1.21 27.96
CA ILE A 358 19.62 2.50 27.47
C ILE A 358 19.84 3.46 28.63
N ALA A 359 20.65 4.50 28.42
CA ALA A 359 20.93 5.54 29.40
C ALA A 359 20.84 6.95 28.77
N GLY A 360 20.57 7.93 29.62
CA GLY A 360 20.75 9.35 29.31
C GLY A 360 22.21 9.78 29.40
N PHE A 361 22.43 11.09 29.26
CA PHE A 361 23.71 11.76 29.42
C PHE A 361 23.90 12.24 30.87
N PRO A 362 25.13 12.55 31.32
CA PRO A 362 25.40 13.02 32.67
C PRO A 362 24.71 14.34 33.06
N ASP A 363 24.21 15.10 32.07
CA ASP A 363 23.45 16.34 32.24
C ASP A 363 21.95 16.11 32.58
N GLY A 364 21.49 14.86 32.63
CA GLY A 364 20.09 14.50 32.91
C GLY A 364 19.18 14.49 31.67
N THR A 365 19.74 14.63 30.47
CA THR A 365 19.00 14.56 29.19
C THR A 365 19.11 13.19 28.53
N PHE A 366 18.21 12.87 27.60
CA PHE A 366 18.29 11.69 26.73
C PHE A 366 18.68 12.03 25.29
N GLN A 367 18.41 13.25 24.85
CA GLN A 367 18.61 13.81 23.51
C GLN A 367 17.93 12.93 22.43
N PRO A 368 16.58 12.83 22.46
CA PRO A 368 15.81 11.86 21.67
C PRO A 368 16.04 11.95 20.16
N GLU A 369 16.27 13.16 19.64
CA GLU A 369 16.42 13.43 18.20
C GLU A 369 17.83 13.24 17.64
N LEU A 370 18.85 13.04 18.49
CA LEU A 370 20.19 12.73 17.99
C LEU A 370 20.22 11.39 17.25
N LYS A 371 20.99 11.34 16.16
CA LYS A 371 21.23 10.11 15.39
C LYS A 371 22.09 9.13 16.19
N ILE A 372 21.85 7.83 16.00
CA ILE A 372 22.64 6.78 16.66
C ILE A 372 23.75 6.25 15.75
N THR A 373 24.91 5.93 16.33
CA THR A 373 25.96 5.20 15.61
C THR A 373 25.77 3.68 15.68
N ARG A 374 26.39 2.95 14.74
CA ARG A 374 26.43 1.47 14.74
C ARG A 374 26.98 0.87 16.04
N ALA A 375 28.00 1.49 16.65
CA ALA A 375 28.53 1.06 17.94
C ALA A 375 27.54 1.25 19.09
N GLN A 376 26.89 2.42 19.16
CA GLN A 376 25.87 2.69 20.18
C GLN A 376 24.68 1.72 20.04
N TYR A 377 24.23 1.42 18.82
CA TYR A 377 23.16 0.46 18.59
C TYR A 377 23.53 -0.96 19.02
N ALA A 378 24.77 -1.40 18.78
CA ALA A 378 25.25 -2.69 19.26
C ALA A 378 25.22 -2.82 20.79
N VAL A 379 25.47 -1.73 21.54
CA VAL A 379 25.32 -1.68 23.00
C VAL A 379 23.87 -1.85 23.42
N VAL A 380 22.93 -1.13 22.78
CA VAL A 380 21.49 -1.28 23.04
C VAL A 380 21.06 -2.73 22.85
N LEU A 381 21.48 -3.36 21.74
CA LEU A 381 21.15 -4.77 21.44
C LEU A 381 21.79 -5.76 22.42
N ALA A 382 23.05 -5.57 22.80
CA ALA A 382 23.77 -6.42 23.73
C ALA A 382 23.19 -6.39 25.16
N ASN A 383 22.59 -5.26 25.55
CA ASN A 383 21.88 -5.08 26.82
C ASN A 383 20.42 -5.58 26.76
N ALA A 384 19.71 -5.35 25.65
CA ALA A 384 18.32 -5.76 25.47
C ALA A 384 18.15 -7.27 25.30
N PHE A 385 19.13 -7.93 24.69
CA PHE A 385 19.03 -9.33 24.31
C PHE A 385 20.17 -10.18 24.88
N ASP A 386 19.78 -11.28 25.49
CA ASP A 386 20.61 -12.47 25.68
C ASP A 386 19.99 -13.59 24.84
N LEU A 387 20.73 -14.03 23.82
CA LEU A 387 20.36 -15.07 22.86
C LEU A 387 21.54 -16.01 22.66
N PRO A 388 21.31 -17.28 22.24
CA PRO A 388 22.40 -18.19 21.88
C PRO A 388 23.33 -17.58 20.84
N LEU A 389 24.64 -17.62 21.11
CA LEU A 389 25.66 -17.12 20.20
C LEU A 389 25.76 -18.05 18.99
N ARG A 390 25.41 -17.53 17.80
CA ARG A 390 25.40 -18.28 16.52
C ARG A 390 26.75 -18.22 15.81
N TYR A 391 27.52 -17.16 16.04
CA TYR A 391 28.83 -16.94 15.46
C TYR A 391 29.90 -16.86 16.55
N THR A 392 31.12 -17.27 16.24
CA THR A 392 32.27 -17.22 17.15
C THR A 392 33.38 -16.33 16.58
N ASN A 393 34.23 -15.78 17.46
CA ASN A 393 35.47 -15.07 17.10
C ASN A 393 35.34 -13.88 16.10
N LEU A 394 34.21 -13.17 16.11
CA LEU A 394 34.03 -11.93 15.36
C LEU A 394 35.00 -10.83 15.81
N ASN A 395 35.96 -10.51 14.95
CA ASN A 395 36.90 -9.39 15.09
C ASN A 395 36.78 -8.50 13.84
N PHE A 396 36.75 -7.18 14.05
CA PHE A 396 36.67 -6.18 12.98
C PHE A 396 37.94 -5.32 12.98
N LEU A 397 38.46 -5.01 11.80
CA LEU A 397 39.78 -4.36 11.63
C LEU A 397 39.82 -2.93 12.20
N ASP A 398 38.70 -2.23 12.17
CA ASP A 398 38.49 -0.85 12.63
C ASP A 398 37.87 -0.76 14.04
N VAL A 399 37.84 -1.87 14.79
CA VAL A 399 37.42 -1.91 16.20
C VAL A 399 38.61 -2.34 17.06
N PRO A 400 39.45 -1.39 17.53
CA PRO A 400 40.58 -1.67 18.41
C PRO A 400 40.21 -2.50 19.64
N THR A 401 41.20 -3.19 20.23
CA THR A 401 41.03 -3.95 21.48
C THR A 401 40.56 -3.08 22.65
N THR A 402 40.94 -1.80 22.64
CA THR A 402 40.56 -0.78 23.62
C THR A 402 39.26 -0.04 23.31
N PHE A 403 38.57 -0.35 22.21
CA PHE A 403 37.36 0.38 21.83
C PHE A 403 36.21 0.14 22.82
N TRP A 404 35.62 1.20 23.34
CA TRP A 404 34.66 1.15 24.46
C TRP A 404 33.48 0.19 24.24
N ALA A 405 32.95 0.11 23.02
CA ALA A 405 31.83 -0.78 22.69
C ALA A 405 32.26 -2.17 22.17
N ARG A 406 33.56 -2.51 22.16
CA ARG A 406 34.09 -3.75 21.54
C ARG A 406 33.36 -5.00 22.01
N ALA A 407 33.16 -5.16 23.31
CA ALA A 407 32.49 -6.33 23.89
C ALA A 407 31.01 -6.42 23.44
N ALA A 408 30.31 -5.29 23.37
CA ALA A 408 28.93 -5.22 22.90
C ALA A 408 28.82 -5.47 21.39
N ILE A 409 29.72 -4.91 20.58
CA ILE A 409 29.84 -5.16 19.14
C ILE A 409 30.06 -6.65 18.88
N ALA A 410 30.97 -7.29 19.61
CA ALA A 410 31.18 -8.73 19.54
C ALA A 410 29.91 -9.49 19.95
N LYS A 411 29.31 -9.23 21.11
CA LYS A 411 28.09 -9.92 21.58
C LYS A 411 26.92 -9.79 20.60
N ALA A 412 26.62 -8.57 20.15
CA ALA A 412 25.51 -8.31 19.21
C ALA A 412 25.74 -8.97 17.85
N GLY A 413 26.97 -8.99 17.34
CA GLY A 413 27.32 -9.73 16.13
C GLY A 413 27.26 -11.23 16.32
N GLN A 414 27.72 -11.77 17.44
CA GLN A 414 27.67 -13.20 17.77
C GLN A 414 26.24 -13.72 17.93
N MET A 415 25.33 -12.91 18.49
CA MET A 415 23.88 -13.18 18.52
C MET A 415 23.21 -13.06 17.13
N GLY A 416 23.91 -12.55 16.12
CA GLY A 416 23.41 -12.43 14.75
C GLY A 416 22.61 -11.16 14.43
N PHE A 417 22.60 -10.15 15.33
CA PHE A 417 21.92 -8.89 15.05
C PHE A 417 22.64 -8.03 14.01
N ILE A 418 23.96 -7.87 14.13
CA ILE A 418 24.70 -6.89 13.32
C ILE A 418 25.99 -7.49 12.75
N ALA A 419 26.07 -7.50 11.42
CA ALA A 419 27.27 -7.89 10.69
C ALA A 419 28.21 -6.68 10.46
N GLY A 420 29.49 -6.99 10.29
CA GLY A 420 30.44 -6.08 9.64
C GLY A 420 30.25 -6.08 8.12
N PHE A 421 31.04 -5.25 7.44
CA PHE A 421 31.08 -5.15 5.99
C PHE A 421 32.04 -6.21 5.40
N PRO A 422 31.94 -6.54 4.09
CA PRO A 422 32.81 -7.54 3.45
C PRO A 422 34.31 -7.23 3.52
N ASP A 423 34.68 -5.96 3.68
CA ASP A 423 36.05 -5.47 3.92
C ASP A 423 36.60 -5.75 5.34
N ARG A 424 35.83 -6.49 6.17
CA ARG A 424 36.11 -6.80 7.59
C ARG A 424 36.08 -5.59 8.53
N THR A 425 35.51 -4.46 8.11
CA THR A 425 35.21 -3.31 8.99
C THR A 425 33.84 -3.45 9.65
N PHE A 426 33.65 -2.81 10.80
CA PHE A 426 32.36 -2.65 11.46
C PHE A 426 31.75 -1.26 11.26
N ARG A 427 32.60 -0.24 11.02
CA ARG A 427 32.31 1.19 10.91
C ARG A 427 31.58 1.73 12.15
N PRO A 428 32.21 1.64 13.34
CA PRO A 428 31.55 1.88 14.64
C PRO A 428 30.94 3.28 14.78
N ASN A 429 31.56 4.29 14.17
CA ASN A 429 31.14 5.69 14.26
C ASN A 429 30.17 6.12 13.14
N GLN A 430 29.87 5.24 12.18
CA GLN A 430 28.89 5.54 11.13
C GLN A 430 27.48 5.55 11.74
N ASN A 431 26.66 6.53 11.36
CA ASN A 431 25.24 6.54 11.69
C ASN A 431 24.52 5.32 11.10
N LEU A 432 23.47 4.87 11.77
CA LEU A 432 22.64 3.76 11.33
C LEU A 432 21.39 4.30 10.62
N THR A 433 21.10 3.80 9.41
CA THR A 433 19.81 4.10 8.78
C THR A 433 18.68 3.30 9.41
N ARG A 434 17.45 3.82 9.31
CA ARG A 434 16.25 3.19 9.88
C ARG A 434 16.04 1.77 9.35
N ILE A 435 16.26 1.56 8.05
CA ILE A 435 16.16 0.23 7.45
C ILE A 435 17.22 -0.76 7.99
N GLN A 436 18.45 -0.30 8.22
CA GLN A 436 19.52 -1.15 8.78
C GLN A 436 19.22 -1.56 10.23
N ALA A 437 18.59 -0.67 11.02
CA ALA A 437 18.16 -0.99 12.38
C ALA A 437 17.09 -2.09 12.41
N ILE A 438 16.09 -1.99 11.52
CA ILE A 438 14.99 -2.97 11.37
C ILE A 438 15.53 -4.35 10.93
N VAL A 439 16.35 -4.38 9.87
CA VAL A 439 16.97 -5.62 9.36
C VAL A 439 17.80 -6.30 10.45
N ALA A 440 18.56 -5.54 11.23
CA ALA A 440 19.37 -6.07 12.32
C ALA A 440 18.53 -6.77 13.41
N LEU A 441 17.40 -6.17 13.81
CA LEU A 441 16.48 -6.78 14.79
C LEU A 441 15.89 -8.10 14.28
N VAL A 442 15.39 -8.11 13.04
CA VAL A 442 14.77 -9.30 12.45
C VAL A 442 15.76 -10.46 12.32
N ASN A 443 16.98 -10.18 11.83
CA ASN A 443 18.02 -11.19 11.67
C ASN A 443 18.48 -11.77 13.03
N GLY A 444 18.74 -10.91 14.02
CA GLY A 444 19.13 -11.35 15.35
C GLY A 444 18.04 -12.15 16.05
N LEU A 445 16.77 -11.81 15.85
CA LEU A 445 15.63 -12.54 16.42
C LEU A 445 15.21 -13.77 15.60
N ASN A 446 15.85 -14.01 14.44
CA ASN A 446 15.66 -15.17 13.57
C ASN A 446 14.19 -15.39 13.14
N TRP A 447 13.48 -14.30 12.89
CA TRP A 447 12.16 -14.39 12.27
C TRP A 447 12.31 -14.47 10.75
N THR A 448 11.56 -15.36 10.12
CA THR A 448 11.71 -15.70 8.69
C THR A 448 10.43 -15.51 7.87
N ASP A 449 9.30 -15.30 8.53
CA ASP A 449 7.97 -15.43 7.91
C ASP A 449 7.35 -14.04 7.72
N GLY A 450 7.69 -13.41 6.59
CA GLY A 450 7.23 -12.08 6.20
C GLY A 450 6.23 -12.13 5.05
N ASP A 451 5.07 -11.48 5.19
CA ASP A 451 4.17 -11.20 4.06
C ASP A 451 4.46 -9.79 3.49
N PRO A 452 5.04 -9.65 2.28
CA PRO A 452 5.29 -8.35 1.67
C PRO A 452 4.04 -7.48 1.44
N SER A 453 2.83 -8.06 1.45
CA SER A 453 1.58 -7.32 1.28
C SER A 453 1.41 -6.21 2.33
N VAL A 454 1.93 -6.42 3.55
CA VAL A 454 1.82 -5.45 4.65
C VAL A 454 2.63 -4.17 4.42
N LEU A 455 3.54 -4.12 3.43
CA LEU A 455 4.22 -2.88 3.08
C LEU A 455 3.26 -1.85 2.46
N THR A 456 2.06 -2.25 2.03
CA THR A 456 0.99 -1.32 1.62
C THR A 456 0.58 -0.34 2.71
N ASN A 457 0.86 -0.64 3.99
CA ASN A 457 0.69 0.28 5.12
C ASN A 457 1.60 1.53 5.03
N TYR A 458 2.60 1.54 4.14
CA TYR A 458 3.52 2.66 3.94
C TYR A 458 3.33 3.34 2.58
N ARG A 459 3.22 4.68 2.58
CA ARG A 459 3.16 5.49 1.35
C ARG A 459 4.49 5.51 0.61
N ASP A 460 5.58 5.53 1.37
CA ASP A 460 6.98 5.51 0.94
C ASP A 460 7.56 4.09 0.84
N ARG A 461 6.71 3.05 0.75
CA ARG A 461 7.15 1.66 0.54
C ARG A 461 8.05 1.46 -0.69
N ALA A 462 7.97 2.35 -1.68
CA ALA A 462 8.83 2.36 -2.87
C ALA A 462 10.29 2.70 -2.54
N GLU A 463 10.57 3.34 -1.39
CA GLU A 463 11.91 3.63 -0.89
C GLU A 463 12.52 2.45 -0.10
N VAL A 464 11.74 1.41 0.20
CA VAL A 464 12.24 0.20 0.90
C VAL A 464 13.14 -0.59 -0.06
N PRO A 465 14.43 -0.77 0.24
CA PRO A 465 15.31 -1.59 -0.59
C PRO A 465 14.86 -3.05 -0.61
N THR A 466 14.91 -3.70 -1.76
CA THR A 466 14.42 -5.08 -1.96
C THR A 466 15.02 -6.09 -0.96
N TYR A 467 16.31 -5.95 -0.61
CA TYR A 467 16.97 -6.81 0.40
C TYR A 467 16.35 -6.70 1.81
N ALA A 468 15.65 -5.61 2.09
CA ALA A 468 15.02 -5.33 3.38
C ALA A 468 13.49 -5.50 3.36
N THR A 469 12.87 -5.70 2.20
CA THR A 469 11.41 -5.90 2.04
C THR A 469 10.88 -6.99 2.99
N GLY A 470 11.53 -8.15 3.04
CA GLY A 470 11.15 -9.23 3.95
C GLY A 470 11.30 -8.85 5.42
N ALA A 471 12.37 -8.16 5.80
CA ALA A 471 12.57 -7.70 7.16
C ALA A 471 11.56 -6.62 7.59
N VAL A 472 11.23 -5.67 6.70
CA VAL A 472 10.17 -4.68 6.95
C VAL A 472 8.82 -5.36 7.08
N ALA A 473 8.50 -6.34 6.22
CA ALA A 473 7.27 -7.12 6.33
C ALA A 473 7.17 -7.80 7.70
N ILE A 474 8.20 -8.56 8.10
CA ILE A 474 8.27 -9.24 9.40
C ILE A 474 8.13 -8.23 10.55
N ALA A 475 8.91 -7.15 10.55
CA ALA A 475 8.87 -6.16 11.62
C ALA A 475 7.50 -5.46 11.71
N THR A 476 6.84 -5.22 10.58
CA THR A 476 5.47 -4.69 10.53
C THR A 476 4.49 -5.72 11.12
N GLN A 477 4.54 -6.98 10.67
CA GLN A 477 3.70 -8.08 11.18
C GLN A 477 3.87 -8.34 12.69
N LYS A 478 5.09 -8.20 13.20
CA LYS A 478 5.41 -8.33 14.64
C LYS A 478 5.13 -7.05 15.45
N ARG A 479 4.55 -5.99 14.84
CA ARG A 479 4.21 -4.70 15.47
C ARG A 479 5.42 -3.95 16.04
N ILE A 480 6.57 -4.09 15.39
CA ILE A 480 7.86 -3.51 15.81
C ILE A 480 8.05 -2.10 15.26
N ILE A 481 7.51 -1.82 14.08
CA ILE A 481 7.62 -0.50 13.47
C ILE A 481 6.81 0.52 14.27
N VAL A 482 7.47 1.60 14.67
CA VAL A 482 6.84 2.76 15.31
C VAL A 482 7.19 4.00 14.49
N ASN A 483 6.22 4.55 13.78
CA ASN A 483 6.38 5.66 12.84
C ASN A 483 5.76 6.94 13.42
N TYR A 484 6.57 7.98 13.61
CA TYR A 484 6.17 9.29 14.12
C TYR A 484 6.63 10.39 13.14
N PRO A 485 5.81 11.43 12.88
CA PRO A 485 4.45 11.66 13.39
C PRO A 485 3.36 10.92 12.61
N LYS A 486 3.69 10.31 11.47
CA LYS A 486 2.73 9.66 10.56
C LYS A 486 2.91 8.14 10.59
N PRO A 487 1.93 7.36 11.08
CA PRO A 487 2.03 5.90 11.10
C PRO A 487 2.30 5.26 9.73
N ASP A 488 1.84 5.89 8.65
CA ASP A 488 1.91 5.40 7.26
C ASP A 488 3.13 5.90 6.45
N GLN A 489 4.17 6.42 7.11
CA GLN A 489 5.43 6.83 6.49
C GLN A 489 6.61 6.19 7.24
N LEU A 490 7.38 5.33 6.57
CA LEU A 490 8.44 4.52 7.17
C LEU A 490 9.80 5.22 7.25
N GLU A 491 10.11 6.12 6.31
CA GLU A 491 11.38 6.83 6.14
C GLU A 491 12.63 5.90 6.13
N PRO A 492 12.67 4.86 5.27
CA PRO A 492 13.61 3.75 5.41
C PRO A 492 15.08 4.16 5.24
N LEU A 493 15.37 5.17 4.41
CA LEU A 493 16.72 5.58 4.05
C LEU A 493 17.34 6.63 5.01
N LEU A 494 16.56 7.21 5.93
CA LEU A 494 17.05 8.22 6.86
C LEU A 494 17.82 7.62 8.04
N ASP A 495 18.79 8.38 8.57
CA ASP A 495 19.47 8.06 9.83
C ASP A 495 18.47 8.01 10.99
N ILE A 496 18.46 6.90 11.75
CA ILE A 496 17.54 6.71 12.87
C ILE A 496 17.96 7.49 14.12
N THR A 497 16.99 8.09 14.81
CA THR A 497 17.20 8.82 16.06
C THR A 497 17.25 7.87 17.27
N ARG A 498 17.80 8.35 18.39
CA ARG A 498 17.81 7.62 19.68
C ARG A 498 16.40 7.25 20.15
N ALA A 499 15.41 8.14 19.95
CA ALA A 499 14.00 7.83 20.20
C ALA A 499 13.45 6.75 19.26
N GLY A 500 13.78 6.82 17.96
CA GLY A 500 13.40 5.79 16.98
C GLY A 500 13.92 4.41 17.36
N VAL A 501 15.18 4.31 17.80
CA VAL A 501 15.79 3.09 18.32
C VAL A 501 15.08 2.59 19.58
N ALA A 502 14.83 3.47 20.55
CA ALA A 502 14.16 3.09 21.79
C ALA A 502 12.77 2.49 21.52
N ALA A 503 12.01 3.06 20.60
CA ALA A 503 10.70 2.57 20.22
C ALA A 503 10.74 1.17 19.58
N ILE A 504 11.57 0.95 18.55
CA ILE A 504 11.64 -0.36 17.86
C ILE A 504 12.26 -1.46 18.73
N VAL A 505 13.24 -1.12 19.58
CA VAL A 505 13.83 -2.10 20.52
C VAL A 505 12.83 -2.46 21.62
N TYR A 506 12.08 -1.49 22.16
CA TYR A 506 11.02 -1.79 23.13
C TYR A 506 9.97 -2.71 22.52
N GLN A 507 9.49 -2.43 21.29
CA GLN A 507 8.52 -3.30 20.64
C GLN A 507 9.08 -4.69 20.29
N ALA A 508 10.36 -4.82 19.97
CA ALA A 508 10.99 -6.14 19.81
C ALA A 508 11.01 -6.95 21.11
N LEU A 509 11.13 -6.29 22.28
CA LEU A 509 10.97 -6.94 23.59
C LEU A 509 9.50 -7.32 23.88
N VAL A 510 8.52 -6.53 23.42
CA VAL A 510 7.09 -6.88 23.49
C VAL A 510 6.80 -8.10 22.62
N ALA A 511 7.25 -8.10 21.36
CA ALA A 511 7.06 -9.19 20.40
C ALA A 511 7.73 -10.51 20.81
N THR A 512 8.70 -10.46 21.74
CA THR A 512 9.34 -11.64 22.34
C THR A 512 8.81 -11.98 23.74
N GLY A 513 7.75 -11.30 24.21
CA GLY A 513 7.12 -11.57 25.51
C GLY A 513 7.93 -11.13 26.74
N ARG A 514 9.00 -10.32 26.55
CA ARG A 514 9.95 -9.92 27.61
C ARG A 514 9.50 -8.69 28.40
N VAL A 515 8.66 -7.83 27.80
CA VAL A 515 8.07 -6.65 28.45
C VAL A 515 6.59 -6.51 28.07
N ARG A 516 5.83 -5.74 28.87
CA ARG A 516 4.42 -5.44 28.56
C ARG A 516 4.33 -4.43 27.42
N ALA A 517 3.32 -4.58 26.57
CA ALA A 517 3.03 -3.63 25.50
C ALA A 517 2.75 -2.23 26.05
N ILE A 518 3.28 -1.20 25.38
CA ILE A 518 2.94 0.21 25.61
C ILE A 518 1.95 0.62 24.53
N ALA A 519 0.82 1.20 24.92
CA ALA A 519 -0.15 1.76 24.00
C ALA A 519 0.42 3.04 23.35
N SER A 520 0.47 3.07 22.02
CA SER A 520 0.89 4.24 21.26
C SER A 520 0.27 4.19 19.86
N SER A 521 -0.31 5.31 19.42
CA SER A 521 -0.90 5.48 18.09
C SER A 521 0.13 5.47 16.95
N TYR A 522 1.41 5.51 17.29
CA TYR A 522 2.53 5.47 16.34
C TYR A 522 3.01 4.05 16.05
N VAL A 523 2.59 3.06 16.84
CA VAL A 523 2.87 1.64 16.56
C VAL A 523 2.09 1.24 15.32
N VAL A 524 2.81 0.84 14.27
CA VAL A 524 2.20 0.43 13.02
C VAL A 524 1.55 -0.93 13.26
N MET A 525 0.23 -0.92 13.27
CA MET A 525 -0.55 -2.15 13.23
C MET A 525 -0.47 -2.67 11.79
N PRO A 526 0.08 -3.87 11.57
CA PRO A 526 0.01 -4.48 10.26
C PRO A 526 -1.46 -4.74 9.93
N ASP A 527 -1.91 -4.34 8.75
CA ASP A 527 -3.13 -4.92 8.17
C ASP A 527 -2.82 -6.37 7.70
N THR A 528 -2.51 -7.24 8.67
CA THR A 528 -2.29 -8.67 8.46
C THR A 528 -3.60 -9.34 8.14
N THR A 529 -3.80 -9.60 6.86
CA THR A 529 -4.73 -10.60 6.34
C THR A 529 -6.13 -10.51 6.94
N ILE A 530 -6.82 -9.45 6.55
CA ILE A 530 -8.27 -9.52 6.40
C ILE A 530 -8.45 -9.77 4.90
N PRO A 531 -9.20 -10.79 4.46
CA PRO A 531 -9.61 -10.85 3.06
C PRO A 531 -10.18 -9.48 2.71
N SER A 532 -9.81 -8.89 1.58
CA SER A 532 -10.39 -7.63 1.15
C SER A 532 -11.85 -7.90 0.80
N PHE A 533 -12.69 -7.95 1.83
CA PHE A 533 -14.11 -8.18 1.76
C PHE A 533 -14.66 -7.04 0.93
N THR A 534 -15.00 -7.35 -0.31
CA THR A 534 -15.41 -6.37 -1.32
C THR A 534 -16.65 -5.60 -0.89
N ASP A 535 -17.39 -6.16 0.07
CA ASP A 535 -18.59 -5.64 0.71
C ASP A 535 -18.35 -4.92 2.07
N VAL A 536 -17.11 -4.77 2.53
CA VAL A 536 -16.78 -4.05 3.78
C VAL A 536 -16.08 -2.70 3.53
N GLN A 537 -15.52 -2.47 2.34
CA GLN A 537 -14.83 -1.22 2.01
C GLN A 537 -15.80 -0.03 2.06
N GLY A 538 -15.57 0.92 2.98
CA GLY A 538 -16.44 2.07 3.20
C GLY A 538 -17.70 1.77 4.04
N HIS A 539 -17.85 0.56 4.57
CA HIS A 539 -18.95 0.17 5.44
C HIS A 539 -18.82 0.83 6.83
N TRP A 540 -19.93 1.20 7.47
CA TRP A 540 -19.91 1.91 8.76
C TRP A 540 -19.20 1.14 9.88
N ALA A 541 -19.21 -0.20 9.81
CA ALA A 541 -18.57 -1.08 10.77
C ALA A 541 -17.18 -1.55 10.34
N GLU A 542 -16.62 -1.04 9.23
CA GLU A 542 -15.36 -1.49 8.64
C GLU A 542 -14.26 -1.63 9.70
N ALA A 543 -13.99 -0.58 10.48
CA ALA A 543 -12.94 -0.62 11.50
C ALA A 543 -13.17 -1.70 12.58
N PHE A 544 -14.43 -1.93 13.01
CA PHE A 544 -14.76 -2.96 14.00
C PHE A 544 -14.63 -4.37 13.42
N ILE A 545 -15.15 -4.59 12.22
CA ILE A 545 -15.05 -5.86 11.47
C ILE A 545 -13.56 -6.19 11.31
N ARG A 546 -12.78 -5.25 10.77
CA ARG A 546 -11.35 -5.40 10.56
C ARG A 546 -10.61 -5.68 11.87
N GLY A 547 -10.97 -4.97 12.92
CA GLY A 547 -10.38 -5.12 14.26
C GLY A 547 -10.64 -6.47 14.92
N LEU A 548 -11.72 -7.20 14.57
CA LEU A 548 -11.98 -8.56 15.06
C LEU A 548 -11.39 -9.64 14.15
N THR A 549 -11.42 -9.45 12.84
CA THR A 549 -10.88 -10.43 11.88
C THR A 549 -9.36 -10.49 11.93
N SER A 550 -8.67 -9.34 12.12
CA SER A 550 -7.22 -9.28 12.38
C SER A 550 -6.79 -9.92 13.72
N GLN A 551 -7.73 -10.23 14.61
CA GLN A 551 -7.50 -10.99 15.85
C GLN A 551 -7.89 -12.47 15.73
N GLY A 552 -8.37 -12.92 14.55
CA GLY A 552 -8.88 -14.28 14.34
C GLY A 552 -10.19 -14.58 15.08
N LEU A 553 -10.87 -13.57 15.61
CA LEU A 553 -12.09 -13.73 16.43
C LEU A 553 -13.37 -13.87 15.59
N MET A 554 -13.31 -13.37 14.34
CA MET A 554 -14.35 -13.52 13.33
C MET A 554 -13.72 -13.85 11.97
N SER A 555 -14.50 -14.47 11.09
CA SER A 555 -14.14 -14.76 9.70
C SER A 555 -15.26 -14.38 8.73
N GLY A 556 -14.90 -14.20 7.47
CA GLY A 556 -15.84 -14.10 6.35
C GLY A 556 -16.09 -15.45 5.68
N PHE A 557 -16.71 -15.40 4.51
CA PHE A 557 -17.13 -16.55 3.73
C PHE A 557 -16.06 -16.98 2.71
N ALA A 558 -16.16 -18.23 2.23
CA ALA A 558 -15.23 -18.79 1.25
C ALA A 558 -15.28 -18.09 -0.13
N ASP A 559 -16.33 -17.31 -0.40
CA ASP A 559 -16.47 -16.45 -1.58
C ASP A 559 -15.69 -15.11 -1.48
N GLY A 560 -14.99 -14.87 -0.36
CA GLY A 560 -14.19 -13.67 -0.14
C GLY A 560 -14.98 -12.46 0.37
N SER A 561 -16.25 -12.62 0.77
CA SER A 561 -17.09 -11.56 1.36
C SER A 561 -17.23 -11.70 2.89
N PHE A 562 -17.62 -10.62 3.59
CA PHE A 562 -17.96 -10.69 5.01
C PHE A 562 -19.45 -10.80 5.27
N LYS A 563 -20.27 -10.32 4.33
CA LYS A 563 -21.73 -10.11 4.39
C LYS A 563 -22.10 -9.32 5.64
N PRO A 564 -21.70 -8.03 5.76
CA PRO A 564 -21.87 -7.27 7.00
C PRO A 564 -23.34 -7.07 7.37
N ASP A 565 -24.23 -6.93 6.39
CA ASP A 565 -25.62 -6.53 6.62
C ASP A 565 -26.62 -7.69 6.67
N ILE A 566 -26.17 -8.95 6.50
CA ILE A 566 -27.04 -10.10 6.76
C ILE A 566 -27.14 -10.36 8.28
N GLY A 567 -28.30 -10.88 8.71
CA GLY A 567 -28.50 -11.30 10.10
C GLY A 567 -27.52 -12.38 10.52
N MET A 568 -26.97 -12.30 11.73
CA MET A 568 -26.16 -13.38 12.31
C MET A 568 -27.08 -14.37 13.05
N SER A 569 -26.84 -15.68 12.87
CA SER A 569 -27.57 -16.72 13.61
C SER A 569 -27.03 -16.93 15.03
N ARG A 570 -27.84 -17.49 15.92
CA ARG A 570 -27.45 -17.80 17.31
C ARG A 570 -26.28 -18.79 17.39
N ALA A 571 -26.16 -19.75 16.47
CA ALA A 571 -25.01 -20.65 16.37
C ALA A 571 -23.72 -19.91 15.96
N GLN A 572 -23.81 -18.98 14.99
CA GLN A 572 -22.68 -18.14 14.60
C GLN A 572 -22.22 -17.24 15.75
N PHE A 573 -23.16 -16.63 16.48
CA PHE A 573 -22.84 -15.81 17.65
C PHE A 573 -22.24 -16.63 18.79
N ALA A 574 -22.72 -17.85 19.03
CA ALA A 574 -22.12 -18.78 20.00
C ALA A 574 -20.65 -19.11 19.66
N ALA A 575 -20.32 -19.29 18.38
CA ALA A 575 -18.94 -19.49 17.93
C ALA A 575 -18.06 -18.26 18.22
N VAL A 576 -18.53 -17.05 17.91
CA VAL A 576 -17.81 -15.79 18.18
C VAL A 576 -17.58 -15.57 19.68
N LEU A 577 -18.58 -15.84 20.53
CA LEU A 577 -18.42 -15.74 21.99
C LEU A 577 -17.46 -16.80 22.54
N ALA A 578 -17.50 -18.04 22.01
CA ALA A 578 -16.61 -19.12 22.42
C ALA A 578 -15.14 -18.82 22.10
N SER A 579 -14.86 -18.27 20.91
CA SER A 579 -13.49 -17.85 20.52
C SER A 579 -13.04 -16.61 21.29
N THR A 580 -13.92 -15.62 21.47
CA THR A 580 -13.56 -14.32 22.05
C THR A 580 -13.33 -14.39 23.56
N PHE A 581 -14.18 -15.11 24.31
CA PHE A 581 -14.16 -15.09 25.78
C PHE A 581 -13.75 -16.41 26.43
N ASN A 582 -13.83 -17.54 25.72
CA ASN A 582 -13.48 -18.88 26.18
C ASN A 582 -13.89 -19.16 27.66
N PRO A 583 -15.19 -19.01 28.00
CA PRO A 583 -15.62 -18.91 29.39
C PRO A 583 -15.45 -20.24 30.15
N ALA A 584 -15.02 -20.15 31.42
CA ALA A 584 -14.98 -21.28 32.34
C ALA A 584 -16.41 -21.80 32.65
N PRO A 585 -16.62 -23.12 32.81
CA PRO A 585 -17.94 -23.69 33.01
C PRO A 585 -18.51 -23.35 34.40
N LYS A 586 -19.66 -22.68 34.41
CA LYS A 586 -20.50 -22.35 35.58
C LYS A 586 -21.76 -23.23 35.68
N ARG A 587 -22.23 -23.80 34.55
CA ARG A 587 -23.37 -24.72 34.47
C ARG A 587 -22.90 -26.14 34.08
N PRO A 588 -23.64 -27.21 34.47
CA PRO A 588 -23.43 -28.54 33.90
C PRO A 588 -23.65 -28.53 32.38
N ALA A 589 -23.19 -29.57 31.68
CA ALA A 589 -23.51 -29.76 30.28
C ALA A 589 -25.01 -29.99 30.08
N THR A 590 -25.56 -29.56 28.94
CA THR A 590 -26.94 -29.87 28.53
C THR A 590 -26.98 -30.38 27.10
N THR A 591 -28.05 -31.05 26.73
CA THR A 591 -28.41 -31.34 25.33
C THR A 591 -29.56 -30.42 24.94
N PHE A 592 -29.56 -29.92 23.70
CA PHE A 592 -30.67 -29.15 23.15
C PHE A 592 -31.36 -29.98 22.06
N ASN A 593 -32.68 -29.96 22.02
CA ASN A 593 -33.50 -30.84 21.17
C ASN A 593 -33.26 -30.65 19.67
N ASP A 594 -32.69 -29.50 19.29
CA ASP A 594 -32.45 -29.04 17.92
C ASP A 594 -30.95 -28.80 17.61
N VAL A 595 -30.04 -29.30 18.46
CA VAL A 595 -28.59 -29.26 18.23
C VAL A 595 -28.02 -30.67 18.25
N PRO A 596 -27.94 -31.35 17.08
CA PRO A 596 -27.31 -32.67 16.97
C PRO A 596 -25.84 -32.66 17.43
N ASP A 597 -25.34 -33.78 17.97
CA ASP A 597 -23.96 -33.90 18.46
C ASP A 597 -22.89 -33.60 17.39
N GLN A 598 -23.21 -33.88 16.11
CA GLN A 598 -22.35 -33.62 14.95
C GLN A 598 -22.54 -32.22 14.34
N PHE A 599 -23.38 -31.36 14.93
CA PHE A 599 -23.59 -29.99 14.45
C PHE A 599 -22.32 -29.17 14.66
N TRP A 600 -21.89 -28.45 13.61
CA TRP A 600 -20.60 -27.75 13.58
C TRP A 600 -20.35 -26.80 14.77
N ALA A 601 -21.41 -26.19 15.30
CA ALA A 601 -21.34 -25.28 16.43
C ALA A 601 -21.60 -25.95 17.80
N ALA A 602 -21.95 -27.24 17.87
CA ALA A 602 -22.29 -27.91 19.13
C ALA A 602 -21.21 -27.75 20.23
N PRO A 603 -19.89 -27.85 19.95
CA PRO A 603 -18.85 -27.60 20.96
C PRO A 603 -18.80 -26.14 21.44
N ALA A 604 -19.11 -25.18 20.56
CA ALA A 604 -19.15 -23.76 20.89
C ALA A 604 -20.39 -23.41 21.70
N ILE A 605 -21.56 -23.87 21.26
CA ILE A 605 -22.86 -23.76 21.94
C ILE A 605 -22.76 -24.30 23.36
N GLN A 606 -22.20 -25.51 23.54
CA GLN A 606 -22.00 -26.10 24.86
C GLN A 606 -21.04 -25.26 25.72
N ARG A 607 -19.97 -24.69 25.13
CA ARG A 607 -19.01 -23.83 25.87
C ARG A 607 -19.66 -22.56 26.39
N VAL A 608 -20.41 -21.84 25.55
CA VAL A 608 -21.06 -20.58 25.94
C VAL A 608 -22.28 -20.79 26.84
N TYR A 609 -23.01 -21.91 26.67
CA TYR A 609 -24.06 -22.32 27.59
C TYR A 609 -23.50 -22.60 28.98
N ARG A 610 -22.47 -23.46 29.07
CA ARG A 610 -21.81 -23.79 30.33
C ARG A 610 -21.16 -22.56 30.97
N GLY A 611 -20.59 -21.65 30.18
CA GLY A 611 -20.06 -20.37 30.65
C GLY A 611 -21.10 -19.37 31.15
N GLY A 612 -22.39 -19.58 30.85
CA GLY A 612 -23.49 -18.68 31.21
C GLY A 612 -23.68 -17.48 30.28
N LEU A 613 -23.02 -17.45 29.12
CA LEU A 613 -23.07 -16.34 28.16
C LEU A 613 -24.31 -16.41 27.27
N LEU A 614 -24.77 -17.62 26.92
CA LEU A 614 -26.03 -17.87 26.21
C LEU A 614 -26.85 -18.95 26.95
N SER A 615 -28.14 -19.02 26.61
CA SER A 615 -29.07 -20.02 27.11
C SER A 615 -29.99 -20.49 25.98
N GLY A 616 -30.50 -21.72 26.10
CA GLY A 616 -31.64 -22.16 25.30
C GLY A 616 -32.96 -21.59 25.82
N PHE A 617 -34.06 -22.05 25.23
CA PHE A 617 -35.42 -21.66 25.56
C PHE A 617 -36.09 -22.73 26.45
N ASN A 618 -37.24 -22.39 27.03
CA ASN A 618 -37.95 -23.25 27.99
C ASN A 618 -38.53 -24.54 27.37
N ASP A 619 -38.57 -24.63 26.04
CA ASP A 619 -38.95 -25.80 25.24
C ASP A 619 -37.79 -26.80 25.02
N GLY A 620 -36.60 -26.52 25.57
CA GLY A 620 -35.40 -27.34 25.41
C GLY A 620 -34.65 -27.11 24.09
N ALA A 621 -35.07 -26.14 23.27
CA ALA A 621 -34.37 -25.77 22.03
C ALA A 621 -33.26 -24.72 22.29
N PHE A 622 -32.22 -24.73 21.46
CA PHE A 622 -31.23 -23.65 21.38
C PHE A 622 -31.58 -22.65 20.28
N ARG A 623 -32.26 -23.11 19.22
CA ARG A 623 -32.62 -22.41 17.98
C ARG A 623 -31.37 -21.88 17.25
N PRO A 624 -30.51 -22.77 16.72
CA PRO A 624 -29.20 -22.41 16.18
C PRO A 624 -29.27 -21.47 14.97
N ASP A 625 -30.30 -21.58 14.15
CA ASP A 625 -30.44 -20.83 12.90
C ASP A 625 -31.27 -19.55 13.02
N GLU A 626 -31.99 -19.35 14.13
CA GLU A 626 -32.66 -18.08 14.42
C GLU A 626 -31.64 -16.93 14.54
N SER A 627 -32.00 -15.74 14.08
CA SER A 627 -31.14 -14.56 14.22
C SER A 627 -31.04 -14.12 15.67
N VAL A 628 -29.82 -13.83 16.14
CA VAL A 628 -29.61 -13.31 17.51
C VAL A 628 -30.15 -11.88 17.62
N SER A 629 -30.91 -11.59 18.69
CA SER A 629 -31.42 -10.23 18.91
C SER A 629 -30.36 -9.30 19.51
N ARG A 630 -30.51 -7.98 19.28
CA ARG A 630 -29.62 -6.96 19.85
C ARG A 630 -29.54 -7.04 21.38
N LEU A 631 -30.67 -7.30 22.05
CA LEU A 631 -30.72 -7.50 23.49
C LEU A 631 -29.97 -8.77 23.94
N GLN A 632 -30.09 -9.88 23.20
CA GLN A 632 -29.33 -11.10 23.50
C GLN A 632 -27.82 -10.86 23.42
N ILE A 633 -27.33 -10.09 22.44
CA ILE A 633 -25.92 -9.73 22.34
C ILE A 633 -25.45 -8.98 23.59
N ILE A 634 -26.17 -7.92 23.98
CA ILE A 634 -25.79 -7.09 25.14
C ILE A 634 -25.75 -7.95 26.41
N MET A 635 -26.77 -8.77 26.66
CA MET A 635 -26.80 -9.66 27.83
C MET A 635 -25.64 -10.68 27.82
N SER A 636 -25.31 -11.25 26.65
CA SER A 636 -24.16 -12.15 26.54
C SER A 636 -22.83 -11.46 26.83
N LEU A 637 -22.64 -10.22 26.38
CA LEU A 637 -21.41 -9.46 26.60
C LEU A 637 -21.26 -9.00 28.06
N VAL A 638 -22.35 -8.56 28.69
CA VAL A 638 -22.38 -8.24 30.14
C VAL A 638 -22.00 -9.48 30.97
N ASN A 639 -22.51 -10.66 30.61
CA ASN A 639 -22.20 -11.93 31.30
C ASN A 639 -20.80 -12.50 30.98
N ALA A 640 -20.18 -12.07 29.88
CA ALA A 640 -18.85 -12.52 29.43
C ALA A 640 -17.70 -11.78 30.13
N LEU A 641 -17.97 -10.59 30.66
CA LEU A 641 -16.98 -9.69 31.25
C LEU A 641 -16.95 -9.79 32.78
N PRO A 642 -15.90 -9.27 33.44
CA PRO A 642 -15.96 -8.93 34.87
C PRO A 642 -17.14 -8.00 35.14
N PRO A 643 -17.74 -8.03 36.36
CA PRO A 643 -18.90 -7.21 36.70
C PRO A 643 -18.71 -5.74 36.30
N LEU A 644 -19.58 -5.25 35.41
CA LEU A 644 -19.56 -3.85 34.98
C LEU A 644 -19.95 -2.94 36.17
N PRO A 645 -19.32 -1.76 36.30
CA PRO A 645 -19.76 -0.74 37.26
C PRO A 645 -21.27 -0.46 37.13
N ALA A 646 -21.95 -0.38 38.26
CA ALA A 646 -23.36 -0.04 38.29
C ALA A 646 -23.57 1.39 37.77
N ALA A 647 -24.43 1.54 36.77
CA ALA A 647 -24.86 2.81 36.22
C ALA A 647 -26.22 3.22 36.81
N ASP A 648 -26.48 4.53 36.85
CA ASP A 648 -27.82 5.06 37.09
C ASP A 648 -28.74 4.62 35.92
N PRO A 649 -29.91 4.00 36.20
CA PRO A 649 -30.91 3.68 35.19
C PRO A 649 -31.33 4.87 34.31
N SER A 650 -31.15 6.12 34.77
CA SER A 650 -31.37 7.33 33.97
C SER A 650 -30.58 7.35 32.66
N VAL A 651 -29.42 6.67 32.59
CA VAL A 651 -28.62 6.47 31.37
C VAL A 651 -29.45 5.93 30.19
N LEU A 652 -30.48 5.14 30.47
CA LEU A 652 -31.37 4.59 29.43
C LEU A 652 -32.21 5.66 28.71
N SER A 653 -32.37 6.87 29.26
CA SER A 653 -33.03 7.99 28.56
C SER A 653 -32.28 8.44 27.30
N THR A 654 -31.07 7.95 27.08
CA THR A 654 -30.33 8.08 25.82
C THR A 654 -31.08 7.43 24.65
N TYR A 655 -31.92 6.42 24.91
CA TYR A 655 -32.67 5.68 23.90
C TYR A 655 -34.13 6.17 23.78
N GLN A 656 -34.57 6.42 22.54
CA GLN A 656 -35.96 6.78 22.22
C GLN A 656 -36.93 5.60 22.47
N ASP A 657 -36.42 4.37 22.39
CA ASP A 657 -37.14 3.11 22.59
C ASP A 657 -36.74 2.40 23.90
N ALA A 658 -36.32 3.15 24.92
CA ALA A 658 -35.99 2.62 26.25
C ALA A 658 -37.15 1.83 26.90
N ASN A 659 -38.40 2.19 26.57
CA ASN A 659 -39.60 1.48 27.01
C ASN A 659 -39.70 0.04 26.45
N ALA A 660 -39.08 -0.25 25.30
CA ALA A 660 -39.02 -1.58 24.72
C ALA A 660 -37.99 -2.50 25.41
N ILE A 661 -37.17 -1.98 26.33
CA ILE A 661 -36.23 -2.75 27.14
C ILE A 661 -37.01 -3.39 28.31
N PRO A 662 -37.07 -4.73 28.42
CA PRO A 662 -37.75 -5.39 29.53
C PRO A 662 -37.13 -5.03 30.88
N GLU A 663 -37.96 -4.83 31.90
CA GLU A 663 -37.54 -4.36 33.23
C GLU A 663 -36.40 -5.22 33.82
N SER A 664 -36.51 -6.54 33.67
CA SER A 664 -35.57 -7.54 34.20
C SER A 664 -34.14 -7.44 33.67
N VAL A 665 -33.90 -6.67 32.60
CA VAL A 665 -32.58 -6.52 31.96
C VAL A 665 -32.11 -5.06 31.87
N ARG A 666 -32.91 -4.09 32.33
CA ARG A 666 -32.59 -2.66 32.23
C ARG A 666 -31.26 -2.30 32.87
N SER A 667 -30.96 -2.80 34.07
CA SER A 667 -29.68 -2.53 34.74
C SER A 667 -28.47 -3.04 33.94
N ALA A 668 -28.58 -4.18 33.27
CA ALA A 668 -27.50 -4.71 32.44
C ALA A 668 -27.28 -3.86 31.19
N VAL A 669 -28.36 -3.40 30.54
CA VAL A 669 -28.28 -2.48 29.39
C VAL A 669 -27.75 -1.10 29.82
N ALA A 670 -28.15 -0.59 30.99
CA ALA A 670 -27.66 0.67 31.53
C ALA A 670 -26.15 0.61 31.79
N ASN A 671 -25.68 -0.45 32.44
CA ASN A 671 -24.25 -0.67 32.69
C ASN A 671 -23.46 -0.76 31.37
N ALA A 672 -23.91 -1.56 30.40
CA ALA A 672 -23.26 -1.67 29.09
C ALA A 672 -23.23 -0.33 28.32
N THR A 673 -24.29 0.47 28.44
CA THR A 673 -24.38 1.81 27.83
C THR A 673 -23.40 2.79 28.49
N ALA A 674 -23.34 2.81 29.83
CA ALA A 674 -22.40 3.64 30.58
C ALA A 674 -20.93 3.31 30.26
N GLN A 675 -20.62 2.04 29.96
CA GLN A 675 -19.29 1.60 29.54
C GLN A 675 -19.04 1.71 28.02
N ARG A 676 -19.90 2.44 27.27
CA ARG A 676 -19.80 2.65 25.81
C ARG A 676 -19.70 1.35 24.99
N MET A 677 -20.29 0.26 25.49
CA MET A 677 -20.27 -1.06 24.82
C MET A 677 -21.35 -1.19 23.73
N VAL A 678 -22.40 -0.38 23.80
CA VAL A 678 -23.52 -0.42 22.84
C VAL A 678 -23.17 0.40 21.60
N VAL A 679 -23.43 -0.18 20.42
CA VAL A 679 -23.24 0.49 19.12
C VAL A 679 -24.56 0.41 18.34
N ASN A 680 -25.08 1.58 17.94
CA ASN A 680 -26.38 1.74 17.30
C ASN A 680 -26.20 2.43 15.94
N TYR A 681 -26.52 1.72 14.85
CA TYR A 681 -26.47 2.23 13.48
C TYR A 681 -27.84 2.08 12.78
N PRO A 682 -28.26 3.05 11.94
CA PRO A 682 -27.67 4.39 11.78
C PRO A 682 -28.11 5.36 12.89
N GLN A 683 -29.16 5.02 13.65
CA GLN A 683 -29.76 5.88 14.66
C GLN A 683 -29.17 5.60 16.05
N VAL A 684 -28.21 6.42 16.48
CA VAL A 684 -27.46 6.24 17.75
C VAL A 684 -28.40 6.12 18.98
N ARG A 685 -29.54 6.81 18.95
CA ARG A 685 -30.55 6.80 20.03
C ARG A 685 -31.64 5.75 19.88
N GLN A 686 -31.47 4.73 19.03
CA GLN A 686 -32.44 3.64 18.85
C GLN A 686 -31.78 2.28 19.10
N LEU A 687 -32.21 1.59 20.15
CA LEU A 687 -31.62 0.31 20.56
C LEU A 687 -32.20 -0.90 19.80
N ALA A 688 -33.47 -0.84 19.42
CA ALA A 688 -34.24 -1.91 18.77
C ALA A 688 -34.04 -3.30 19.43
N PRO A 689 -34.30 -3.46 20.75
CA PRO A 689 -33.79 -4.59 21.54
C PRO A 689 -34.20 -5.98 21.02
N ASN A 690 -35.41 -6.12 20.49
CA ASN A 690 -35.95 -7.39 19.99
C ASN A 690 -35.63 -7.66 18.51
N ARG A 691 -35.01 -6.72 17.79
CA ARG A 691 -34.65 -6.90 16.38
C ARG A 691 -33.47 -7.85 16.25
N GLY A 692 -33.50 -8.71 15.23
CA GLY A 692 -32.32 -9.45 14.78
C GLY A 692 -31.16 -8.49 14.45
N ALA A 693 -29.95 -8.89 14.84
CA ALA A 693 -28.74 -8.10 14.63
C ALA A 693 -27.98 -8.59 13.40
N THR A 694 -27.39 -7.65 12.66
CA THR A 694 -26.52 -7.97 11.52
C THR A 694 -25.14 -8.44 11.98
N ARG A 695 -24.37 -9.04 11.07
CA ARG A 695 -22.98 -9.42 11.34
C ARG A 695 -22.09 -8.23 11.70
N SER A 696 -22.33 -7.07 11.09
CA SER A 696 -21.65 -5.80 11.40
C SER A 696 -21.95 -5.27 12.80
N GLU A 697 -23.20 -5.38 13.26
CA GLU A 697 -23.61 -4.95 14.60
C GLU A 697 -23.06 -5.85 15.71
N VAL A 698 -23.04 -7.17 15.48
CA VAL A 698 -22.37 -8.12 16.38
C VAL A 698 -20.89 -7.76 16.47
N ALA A 699 -20.22 -7.54 15.33
CA ALA A 699 -18.81 -7.19 15.30
C ALA A 699 -18.51 -5.90 16.08
N ALA A 700 -19.32 -4.86 15.91
CA ALA A 700 -19.14 -3.60 16.63
C ALA A 700 -19.30 -3.75 18.15
N MET A 701 -20.37 -4.42 18.63
CA MET A 701 -20.59 -4.60 20.07
C MET A 701 -19.58 -5.56 20.73
N VAL A 702 -19.19 -6.64 20.04
CA VAL A 702 -18.13 -7.56 20.52
C VAL A 702 -16.78 -6.82 20.58
N TYR A 703 -16.45 -5.98 19.60
CA TYR A 703 -15.22 -5.19 19.63
C TYR A 703 -15.23 -4.20 20.81
N GLN A 704 -16.32 -3.48 21.05
CA GLN A 704 -16.42 -2.56 22.19
C GLN A 704 -16.33 -3.27 23.56
N ALA A 705 -16.84 -4.51 23.68
CA ALA A 705 -16.61 -5.33 24.86
C ALA A 705 -15.11 -5.66 25.08
N LEU A 706 -14.34 -5.84 24.00
CA LEU A 706 -12.88 -5.99 24.07
C LEU A 706 -12.16 -4.67 24.40
N VAL A 707 -12.68 -3.52 23.96
CA VAL A 707 -12.17 -2.20 24.35
C VAL A 707 -12.34 -2.00 25.86
N TYR A 708 -13.53 -2.28 26.41
CA TYR A 708 -13.77 -2.23 27.85
C TYR A 708 -12.85 -3.21 28.61
N ALA A 709 -12.64 -4.41 28.09
CA ALA A 709 -11.73 -5.40 28.68
C ALA A 709 -10.22 -5.05 28.55
N ALA A 710 -9.86 -3.89 27.98
CA ALA A 710 -8.49 -3.50 27.63
C ALA A 710 -7.76 -4.52 26.72
N ARG A 711 -8.52 -5.26 25.90
CA ARG A 711 -8.04 -6.27 24.93
C ARG A 711 -7.97 -5.73 23.50
N SER A 712 -8.68 -4.65 23.19
CA SER A 712 -8.64 -3.91 21.92
C SER A 712 -8.44 -2.41 22.16
N PRO A 713 -7.78 -1.65 21.25
CA PRO A 713 -7.76 -0.19 21.29
C PRO A 713 -9.14 0.39 20.94
N ALA A 714 -9.48 1.56 21.46
CA ALA A 714 -10.75 2.21 21.13
C ALA A 714 -10.79 2.67 19.66
N ILE A 715 -11.91 2.41 18.97
CA ILE A 715 -12.17 2.89 17.61
C ILE A 715 -13.04 4.17 17.69
N PRO A 716 -12.59 5.31 17.11
CA PRO A 716 -13.45 6.48 16.95
C PRO A 716 -14.64 6.17 16.04
N SER A 717 -15.85 6.26 16.57
CA SER A 717 -17.08 6.03 15.81
C SER A 717 -18.25 6.82 16.41
N ALA A 718 -18.99 7.53 15.55
CA ALA A 718 -20.19 8.28 15.94
C ALA A 718 -21.37 7.37 16.34
N TYR A 719 -21.27 6.06 16.08
CA TYR A 719 -22.32 5.08 16.38
C TYR A 719 -22.18 4.42 17.76
N VAL A 720 -21.06 4.66 18.45
CA VAL A 720 -20.87 4.24 19.85
C VAL A 720 -21.74 5.12 20.74
N VAL A 721 -22.58 4.50 21.57
CA VAL A 721 -23.49 5.23 22.46
C VAL A 721 -22.71 5.80 23.64
N ASP A 722 -22.72 7.13 23.78
CA ASP A 722 -22.09 7.85 24.88
C ASP A 722 -23.14 8.60 25.72
N PRO A 723 -23.39 8.19 26.97
CA PRO A 723 -24.41 8.80 27.81
C PRO A 723 -23.95 10.06 28.56
N ASN A 724 -22.64 10.36 28.60
CA ASN A 724 -22.08 11.53 29.26
C ASN A 724 -21.20 12.36 28.29
N PRO A 725 -21.79 13.06 27.31
CA PRO A 725 -21.04 13.89 26.38
C PRO A 725 -20.46 15.13 27.10
N THR A 726 -19.16 15.11 27.40
CA THR A 726 -18.44 16.32 27.82
C THR A 726 -18.53 17.41 26.74
N SER A 727 -18.56 18.67 27.18
CA SER A 727 -18.97 19.88 26.44
C SER A 727 -18.02 20.37 25.33
N ALA A 728 -17.43 19.44 24.56
CA ALA A 728 -16.64 19.70 23.35
C ALA A 728 -17.22 19.06 22.07
N GLN A 729 -18.39 18.40 22.14
CA GLN A 729 -19.10 17.86 20.98
C GLN A 729 -20.60 18.16 21.02
N SER A 730 -20.98 19.37 20.61
CA SER A 730 -22.36 19.71 20.27
C SER A 730 -22.54 19.73 18.74
N VAL A 731 -22.86 18.59 18.15
CA VAL A 731 -23.59 18.54 16.87
C VAL A 731 -25.06 18.31 17.22
N PRO A 732 -25.98 19.24 16.94
CA PRO A 732 -27.37 19.09 17.32
C PRO A 732 -28.06 18.03 16.46
N ALA A 733 -28.82 17.14 17.10
CA ALA A 733 -29.80 16.33 16.39
C ALA A 733 -30.96 17.24 15.91
N PRO A 734 -31.42 17.13 14.65
CA PRO A 734 -32.61 17.85 14.21
C PRO A 734 -33.84 17.33 14.96
N ALA A 735 -34.53 18.20 15.70
CA ALA A 735 -35.83 17.91 16.29
C ALA A 735 -36.95 18.14 15.27
N PRO A 736 -38.06 17.38 15.31
CA PRO A 736 -39.16 17.50 14.34
C PRO A 736 -40.23 18.51 14.80
N ALA A 737 -40.57 19.50 13.97
CA ALA A 737 -41.79 20.33 14.00
C ALA A 737 -41.72 21.41 12.89
N PRO A 738 -42.81 22.14 12.58
CA PRO A 738 -44.19 21.70 12.33
C PRO A 738 -44.67 22.17 10.93
N ALA A 739 -45.91 21.86 10.53
CA ALA A 739 -46.48 22.31 9.25
C ALA A 739 -46.98 23.78 9.29
N PRO A 740 -46.66 24.63 8.29
CA PRO A 740 -47.32 25.91 8.04
C PRO A 740 -48.04 26.01 6.69
N ALA A 741 -49.01 26.93 6.65
CA ALA A 741 -50.03 27.18 5.63
C ALA A 741 -49.49 27.77 4.27
N PRO A 742 -50.35 27.95 3.23
CA PRO A 742 -49.91 28.12 1.85
C PRO A 742 -49.42 29.55 1.51
N PRO A 743 -48.59 29.71 0.46
CA PRO A 743 -48.06 31.00 0.05
C PRO A 743 -49.11 31.84 -0.69
N THR A 744 -49.16 33.14 -0.36
CA THR A 744 -49.87 34.16 -1.14
C THR A 744 -48.93 34.87 -2.10
N SER A 745 -49.49 35.41 -3.19
CA SER A 745 -48.80 35.95 -4.36
C SER A 745 -48.29 37.38 -4.19
N GLY A 746 -47.20 37.73 -4.89
CA GLY A 746 -46.70 39.10 -5.01
C GLY A 746 -45.45 39.21 -5.90
N GLN A 747 -45.52 39.98 -6.99
CA GLN A 747 -44.43 40.23 -7.96
C GLN A 747 -44.10 41.75 -8.01
N PRO A 748 -43.20 42.23 -8.90
CA PRO A 748 -41.83 42.69 -8.64
C PRO A 748 -41.67 44.22 -8.49
N PRO A 749 -40.50 44.73 -8.04
CA PRO A 749 -39.48 45.28 -8.97
C PRO A 749 -38.01 45.00 -8.49
N ALA A 750 -36.90 45.29 -9.21
CA ALA A 750 -36.60 45.70 -10.59
C ALA A 750 -35.11 45.34 -10.92
N SER A 751 -34.67 45.50 -12.18
CA SER A 751 -33.29 45.18 -12.63
C SER A 751 -32.32 46.38 -12.58
N PRO A 752 -31.02 46.13 -12.33
CA PRO A 752 -29.92 46.92 -12.89
C PRO A 752 -29.10 46.12 -13.93
N THR A 753 -28.53 46.85 -14.90
CA THR A 753 -27.83 46.34 -16.09
C THR A 753 -26.34 45.98 -15.80
N PRO A 754 -25.55 45.42 -16.75
CA PRO A 754 -24.74 44.24 -16.44
C PRO A 754 -23.29 44.58 -16.11
N ALA A 755 -22.85 44.19 -14.91
CA ALA A 755 -21.43 44.04 -14.62
C ALA A 755 -20.84 42.85 -15.41
N SER A 756 -19.59 42.99 -15.86
CA SER A 756 -18.87 42.00 -16.66
C SER A 756 -18.82 40.62 -15.97
N ARG A 757 -19.72 39.70 -16.34
CA ARG A 757 -19.75 38.35 -15.78
C ARG A 757 -18.60 37.52 -16.30
N SER A 758 -17.71 37.08 -15.41
CA SER A 758 -16.90 35.89 -15.64
C SER A 758 -17.84 34.71 -15.90
N THR A 759 -17.80 34.14 -17.11
CA THR A 759 -18.71 33.06 -17.51
C THR A 759 -18.49 31.82 -16.65
N ALA A 760 -19.40 31.59 -15.70
CA ALA A 760 -19.40 30.40 -14.86
C ALA A 760 -19.49 29.14 -15.75
N VAL A 761 -18.65 28.15 -15.44
CA VAL A 761 -18.57 26.89 -16.17
C VAL A 761 -19.27 25.82 -15.34
N ILE A 762 -20.39 25.31 -15.85
CA ILE A 762 -21.17 24.27 -15.18
C ILE A 762 -20.80 22.92 -15.79
N VAL A 763 -20.48 21.92 -14.96
CA VAL A 763 -20.32 20.55 -15.45
C VAL A 763 -21.49 19.70 -15.02
N ILE A 764 -22.16 19.11 -16.02
CA ILE A 764 -23.28 18.19 -15.86
C ILE A 764 -22.78 16.78 -16.18
N ASP A 765 -23.01 15.86 -15.25
CA ASP A 765 -22.59 14.47 -15.35
C ASP A 765 -23.81 13.55 -15.46
N PRO A 766 -24.14 13.04 -16.67
CA PRO A 766 -25.17 12.03 -16.83
C PRO A 766 -24.65 10.70 -16.27
N GLY A 767 -25.24 10.24 -15.17
CA GLY A 767 -24.95 8.95 -14.55
C GLY A 767 -24.92 7.80 -15.56
N HIS A 768 -24.09 6.81 -15.25
CA HIS A 768 -23.92 5.57 -16.04
C HIS A 768 -23.56 5.85 -17.52
N GLY A 769 -23.68 4.85 -18.41
CA GLY A 769 -23.40 4.93 -19.84
C GLY A 769 -22.72 3.68 -20.41
N GLY A 770 -23.01 3.34 -21.66
CA GLY A 770 -22.44 2.18 -22.36
C GLY A 770 -22.73 0.85 -21.67
N THR A 771 -21.68 0.09 -21.33
CA THR A 771 -21.81 -1.19 -20.60
C THR A 771 -22.08 -1.02 -19.10
N ASP A 772 -22.11 0.21 -18.60
CA ASP A 772 -22.65 0.53 -17.28
C ASP A 772 -24.08 1.04 -17.47
N THR A 773 -25.07 0.18 -17.21
CA THR A 773 -26.49 0.48 -17.45
C THR A 773 -27.15 1.27 -16.33
N GLY A 774 -26.48 1.39 -15.18
CA GLY A 774 -27.15 1.61 -13.90
C GLY A 774 -28.09 0.45 -13.56
N ALA A 775 -28.97 0.66 -12.58
CA ALA A 775 -29.89 -0.38 -12.13
C ALA A 775 -31.03 -0.63 -13.15
N PRO A 776 -31.38 -1.88 -13.47
CA PRO A 776 -32.59 -2.17 -14.24
C PRO A 776 -33.85 -1.85 -13.42
N GLY A 777 -34.72 -1.01 -13.99
CA GLY A 777 -35.99 -0.59 -13.40
C GLY A 777 -37.19 -1.47 -13.77
N ILE A 778 -38.37 -1.05 -13.32
CA ILE A 778 -39.64 -1.69 -13.67
C ILE A 778 -39.79 -1.69 -15.21
N GLY A 779 -40.19 -2.84 -15.77
CA GLY A 779 -40.35 -3.00 -17.22
C GLY A 779 -39.04 -3.14 -18.01
N GLY A 780 -37.89 -3.25 -17.33
CA GLY A 780 -36.57 -3.41 -17.98
C GLY A 780 -35.94 -2.11 -18.47
N VAL A 781 -36.50 -0.95 -18.09
CA VAL A 781 -35.91 0.36 -18.39
C VAL A 781 -34.56 0.49 -17.70
N LEU A 782 -33.55 1.03 -18.40
CA LEU A 782 -32.22 1.24 -17.85
C LEU A 782 -32.06 2.69 -17.38
N GLU A 783 -31.44 2.87 -16.21
CA GLU A 783 -31.17 4.18 -15.63
C GLU A 783 -30.44 5.11 -16.61
N LYS A 784 -29.39 4.62 -17.29
CA LYS A 784 -28.61 5.41 -18.26
C LYS A 784 -29.46 6.05 -19.38
N ASP A 785 -30.58 5.43 -19.75
CA ASP A 785 -31.47 5.85 -20.85
C ASP A 785 -32.51 6.88 -20.40
N ILE A 786 -32.84 6.93 -19.10
CA ILE A 786 -33.63 8.01 -18.48
C ILE A 786 -32.76 9.24 -18.25
N ILE A 787 -31.56 9.01 -17.71
CA ILE A 787 -30.68 10.07 -17.20
C ILE A 787 -30.02 10.89 -18.30
N PHE A 788 -29.62 10.25 -19.41
CA PHE A 788 -28.90 10.95 -20.47
C PHE A 788 -29.74 12.07 -21.14
N PRO A 789 -31.00 11.84 -21.56
CA PRO A 789 -31.86 12.92 -22.09
C PRO A 789 -32.10 14.04 -21.09
N ILE A 790 -32.35 13.73 -19.81
CA ILE A 790 -32.56 14.74 -18.75
C ILE A 790 -31.32 15.63 -18.60
N ALA A 791 -30.13 15.04 -18.60
CA ALA A 791 -28.89 15.81 -18.53
C ALA A 791 -28.64 16.69 -19.77
N GLN A 792 -29.08 16.27 -20.97
CA GLN A 792 -29.06 17.10 -22.17
C GLN A 792 -30.04 18.28 -22.06
N GLU A 793 -31.25 18.07 -21.53
CA GLU A 793 -32.23 19.15 -21.30
C GLU A 793 -31.75 20.14 -20.23
N VAL A 794 -31.15 19.68 -19.13
CA VAL A 794 -30.49 20.54 -18.13
C VAL A 794 -29.38 21.37 -18.78
N SER A 795 -28.53 20.74 -19.61
CA SER A 795 -27.44 21.42 -20.31
C SER A 795 -27.96 22.53 -21.24
N LEU A 796 -28.97 22.23 -22.05
CA LEU A 796 -29.60 23.20 -22.95
C LEU A 796 -30.24 24.37 -22.20
N ALA A 797 -31.00 24.09 -21.13
CA ALA A 797 -31.64 25.12 -20.31
C ALA A 797 -30.62 26.08 -19.67
N LEU A 798 -29.50 25.55 -19.17
CA LEU A 798 -28.41 26.36 -18.61
C LEU A 798 -27.67 27.18 -19.69
N GLN A 799 -27.45 26.62 -20.88
CA GLN A 799 -26.87 27.35 -22.01
C GLN A 799 -27.76 28.53 -22.46
N GLN A 800 -29.08 28.36 -22.45
CA GLN A 800 -30.04 29.43 -22.74
C GLN A 800 -29.98 30.59 -21.71
N GLN A 801 -29.56 30.32 -20.47
CA GLN A 801 -29.28 31.35 -19.45
C GLN A 801 -27.90 32.02 -19.61
N GLY A 802 -27.17 31.73 -20.69
CA GLY A 802 -25.84 32.26 -20.96
C GLY A 802 -24.71 31.63 -20.15
N LEU A 803 -24.96 30.49 -19.50
CA LEU A 803 -23.93 29.74 -18.76
C LEU A 803 -23.16 28.82 -19.71
N ARG A 804 -21.85 28.68 -19.50
CA ARG A 804 -21.04 27.73 -20.26
C ARG A 804 -21.21 26.35 -19.63
N VAL A 805 -21.79 25.40 -20.36
CA VAL A 805 -21.97 24.03 -19.87
C VAL A 805 -21.01 23.08 -20.57
N VAL A 806 -20.49 22.10 -19.82
CA VAL A 806 -19.70 20.98 -20.33
C VAL A 806 -20.32 19.68 -19.78
N MET A 807 -20.64 18.72 -20.64
CA MET A 807 -21.13 17.41 -20.20
C MET A 807 -19.96 16.43 -20.07
N THR A 808 -20.02 15.49 -19.12
CA THR A 808 -18.96 14.45 -18.98
C THR A 808 -18.97 13.45 -20.16
N ARG A 809 -20.15 13.20 -20.74
CA ARG A 809 -20.35 12.49 -22.02
C ARG A 809 -21.44 13.15 -22.85
N GLU A 810 -21.28 13.06 -24.17
CA GLU A 810 -22.23 13.55 -25.18
C GLU A 810 -22.85 12.39 -25.99
N ASP A 811 -22.54 11.15 -25.62
CA ASP A 811 -22.99 9.90 -26.22
C ASP A 811 -23.19 8.79 -25.14
N ASP A 812 -23.59 7.59 -25.56
CA ASP A 812 -23.77 6.43 -24.69
C ASP A 812 -22.44 5.67 -24.43
N ARG A 813 -21.39 6.40 -24.07
CA ARG A 813 -20.11 5.81 -23.64
C ARG A 813 -20.07 5.57 -22.13
N LYS A 814 -19.35 4.53 -21.72
CA LYS A 814 -19.03 4.30 -20.31
C LYS A 814 -17.92 5.23 -19.85
N LEU A 815 -18.12 5.89 -18.72
CA LEU A 815 -17.11 6.70 -18.03
C LEU A 815 -16.80 6.12 -16.65
N THR A 816 -15.52 6.09 -16.30
CA THR A 816 -15.06 5.87 -14.93
C THR A 816 -15.39 7.06 -14.04
N LEU A 817 -15.46 6.83 -12.72
CA LEU A 817 -15.68 7.90 -11.75
C LEU A 817 -14.55 8.96 -11.77
N ALA A 818 -13.34 8.58 -12.18
CA ALA A 818 -12.21 9.48 -12.34
C ALA A 818 -12.35 10.41 -13.56
N GLU A 819 -12.82 9.90 -14.71
CA GLU A 819 -13.06 10.72 -15.91
C GLU A 819 -14.13 11.79 -15.66
N ARG A 820 -15.21 11.44 -14.93
CA ARG A 820 -16.29 12.38 -14.55
C ARG A 820 -15.75 13.57 -13.74
N VAL A 821 -14.90 13.29 -12.75
CA VAL A 821 -14.17 14.32 -11.97
C VAL A 821 -13.18 15.08 -12.85
N GLN A 822 -12.39 14.39 -13.66
CA GLN A 822 -11.36 15.01 -14.49
C GLN A 822 -11.95 15.98 -15.52
N THR A 823 -13.14 15.70 -16.08
CA THR A 823 -13.86 16.66 -16.92
C THR A 823 -14.20 17.93 -16.13
N ALA A 824 -14.64 17.80 -14.88
CA ALA A 824 -14.95 18.94 -14.01
C ALA A 824 -13.72 19.82 -13.71
N GLU A 825 -12.61 19.19 -13.32
CA GLU A 825 -11.35 19.89 -13.04
C GLU A 825 -10.76 20.54 -14.31
N THR A 826 -10.76 19.82 -15.44
CA THR A 826 -10.18 20.30 -16.70
C THR A 826 -10.98 21.45 -17.30
N ALA A 827 -12.31 21.40 -17.20
CA ALA A 827 -13.19 22.51 -17.58
C ALA A 827 -13.04 23.74 -16.67
N ARG A 828 -12.36 23.59 -15.52
CA ARG A 828 -12.31 24.55 -14.39
C ARG A 828 -13.72 24.92 -13.95
N ALA A 829 -14.54 23.89 -13.71
CA ALA A 829 -15.94 24.05 -13.40
C ALA A 829 -16.14 24.92 -12.14
N THR A 830 -17.06 25.88 -12.24
CA THR A 830 -17.56 26.66 -11.11
C THR A 830 -18.39 25.80 -10.16
N LEU A 831 -19.07 24.77 -10.70
CA LEU A 831 -19.75 23.72 -9.93
C LEU A 831 -19.98 22.46 -10.78
N PHE A 832 -20.20 21.34 -10.11
CA PHE A 832 -20.43 20.02 -10.69
C PHE A 832 -21.78 19.45 -10.23
N VAL A 833 -22.58 18.90 -11.15
CA VAL A 833 -23.84 18.21 -10.83
C VAL A 833 -23.91 16.88 -11.56
N SER A 834 -23.96 15.79 -10.79
CA SER A 834 -24.22 14.45 -11.30
C SER A 834 -25.70 14.13 -11.16
N ILE A 835 -26.29 13.45 -12.15
CA ILE A 835 -27.72 13.13 -12.20
C ILE A 835 -27.83 11.60 -12.33
N HIS A 836 -28.65 11.00 -11.46
CA HIS A 836 -28.84 9.55 -11.30
C HIS A 836 -30.31 9.24 -10.97
N ALA A 837 -30.72 7.97 -11.04
CA ALA A 837 -32.01 7.53 -10.54
C ALA A 837 -31.88 6.22 -9.77
N ASN A 838 -32.25 6.26 -8.49
CA ASN A 838 -31.90 5.29 -7.47
C ASN A 838 -32.62 3.94 -7.67
N SER A 839 -32.20 2.90 -6.96
CA SER A 839 -32.83 1.58 -6.98
C SER A 839 -32.83 0.95 -5.60
N ALA A 840 -33.99 0.41 -5.21
CA ALA A 840 -34.19 -0.26 -3.93
C ALA A 840 -34.51 -1.76 -4.09
N GLY A 841 -34.41 -2.28 -5.32
CA GLY A 841 -34.82 -3.65 -5.68
C GLY A 841 -36.28 -3.73 -6.13
N LEU A 842 -36.56 -4.65 -7.06
CA LEU A 842 -37.93 -4.92 -7.56
C LEU A 842 -38.83 -5.58 -6.50
N ASP A 843 -38.27 -6.05 -5.38
CA ASP A 843 -39.00 -6.52 -4.20
C ASP A 843 -39.57 -5.36 -3.35
N ARG A 844 -39.21 -4.10 -3.66
CA ARG A 844 -39.60 -2.92 -2.86
C ARG A 844 -40.16 -1.76 -3.69
N PRO A 845 -41.15 -1.99 -4.57
CA PRO A 845 -41.68 -0.98 -5.48
C PRO A 845 -42.37 0.20 -4.77
N GLN A 846 -42.69 0.07 -3.48
CA GLN A 846 -43.19 1.17 -2.65
C GLN A 846 -42.14 2.25 -2.34
N ILE A 847 -40.84 2.01 -2.55
CA ILE A 847 -39.79 3.01 -2.32
C ILE A 847 -39.70 3.94 -3.54
N ASN A 848 -40.06 5.21 -3.30
CA ASN A 848 -40.12 6.28 -4.29
C ASN A 848 -39.63 7.59 -3.63
N GLY A 849 -39.16 8.54 -4.44
CA GLY A 849 -38.87 9.93 -4.09
C GLY A 849 -37.48 10.45 -4.46
N LEU A 850 -37.35 11.78 -4.42
CA LEU A 850 -36.15 12.56 -4.74
C LEU A 850 -35.15 12.53 -3.57
N GLU A 851 -33.90 12.16 -3.83
CA GLU A 851 -32.78 12.36 -2.92
C GLU A 851 -31.72 13.28 -3.56
N THR A 852 -30.97 14.02 -2.75
CA THR A 852 -29.85 14.82 -3.29
C THR A 852 -28.68 14.78 -2.33
N TYR A 853 -27.50 14.46 -2.86
CA TYR A 853 -26.32 14.15 -2.10
C TYR A 853 -25.24 15.22 -2.28
N HIS A 854 -24.54 15.54 -1.19
CA HIS A 854 -23.31 16.35 -1.23
C HIS A 854 -22.22 15.71 -0.37
N TYR A 855 -20.96 16.10 -0.61
CA TYR A 855 -19.85 15.65 0.23
C TYR A 855 -19.94 16.24 1.65
N PRO A 856 -19.65 15.47 2.72
CA PRO A 856 -19.58 16.00 4.08
C PRO A 856 -18.66 17.23 4.20
N ASN A 857 -18.96 18.10 5.16
CA ASN A 857 -18.15 19.28 5.51
C ASN A 857 -17.95 20.35 4.41
N SER A 858 -18.61 20.25 3.25
CA SER A 858 -18.64 21.33 2.24
C SER A 858 -19.93 22.15 2.31
N THR A 859 -19.88 23.32 2.96
CA THR A 859 -21.01 24.27 3.00
C THR A 859 -21.44 24.74 1.60
N ARG A 860 -20.48 24.91 0.69
CA ARG A 860 -20.76 25.32 -0.70
C ARG A 860 -21.54 24.23 -1.45
N SER A 861 -21.13 22.96 -1.31
CA SER A 861 -21.84 21.81 -1.91
C SER A 861 -23.21 21.59 -1.27
N ALA A 862 -23.34 21.78 0.05
CA ALA A 862 -24.62 21.68 0.75
C ALA A 862 -25.64 22.74 0.28
N ASN A 863 -25.17 23.96 0.01
CA ASN A 863 -26.02 25.03 -0.51
C ASN A 863 -26.42 24.79 -1.98
N LEU A 864 -25.53 24.24 -2.81
CA LEU A 864 -25.85 23.82 -4.17
C LEU A 864 -26.91 22.72 -4.19
N ALA A 865 -26.70 21.66 -3.40
CA ALA A 865 -27.66 20.57 -3.24
C ALA A 865 -29.03 21.09 -2.77
N ARG A 866 -29.07 22.06 -1.84
CA ARG A 866 -30.32 22.66 -1.37
C ARG A 866 -31.04 23.49 -2.44
N ALA A 867 -30.29 24.28 -3.21
CA ALA A 867 -30.87 25.06 -4.31
C ALA A 867 -31.49 24.14 -5.37
N ILE A 868 -30.77 23.09 -5.78
CA ILE A 868 -31.26 22.09 -6.74
C ILE A 868 -32.49 21.35 -6.19
N HIS A 869 -32.37 20.75 -5.00
CA HIS A 869 -33.43 19.92 -4.41
C HIS A 869 -34.75 20.70 -4.23
N SER A 870 -34.69 21.93 -3.71
CA SER A 870 -35.88 22.77 -3.53
C SER A 870 -36.55 23.19 -4.85
N ASN A 871 -35.77 23.43 -5.91
CA ASN A 871 -36.34 23.77 -7.22
C ASN A 871 -36.95 22.54 -7.93
N VAL A 872 -36.40 21.35 -7.74
CA VAL A 872 -37.02 20.11 -8.26
C VAL A 872 -38.36 19.81 -7.57
N LEU A 873 -38.43 19.96 -6.23
CA LEU A 873 -39.69 19.82 -5.47
C LEU A 873 -40.76 20.86 -5.85
N GLN A 874 -40.38 22.01 -6.43
CA GLN A 874 -41.32 23.00 -6.97
C GLN A 874 -41.76 22.69 -8.41
N ALA A 875 -40.94 21.95 -9.17
CA ALA A 875 -41.20 21.64 -10.57
C ALA A 875 -42.01 20.34 -10.78
N VAL A 876 -41.93 19.38 -9.85
CA VAL A 876 -42.65 18.10 -9.92
C VAL A 876 -43.20 17.64 -8.58
N ASP A 877 -44.35 16.96 -8.63
CA ASP A 877 -44.93 16.22 -7.51
C ASP A 877 -44.15 14.89 -7.31
N VAL A 878 -43.09 14.97 -6.51
CA VAL A 878 -42.20 13.86 -6.15
C VAL A 878 -42.08 13.77 -4.63
N VAL A 879 -42.01 12.56 -4.09
CA VAL A 879 -41.84 12.34 -2.64
C VAL A 879 -40.49 12.92 -2.20
N ASP A 880 -40.51 13.88 -1.28
CA ASP A 880 -39.28 14.41 -0.66
C ASP A 880 -38.65 13.35 0.27
N ARG A 881 -37.42 12.94 -0.05
CA ARG A 881 -36.60 12.04 0.79
C ARG A 881 -35.37 12.74 1.37
N GLY A 882 -35.24 14.05 1.12
CA GLY A 882 -34.28 14.95 1.72
C GLY A 882 -32.91 14.98 1.07
N ILE A 883 -32.15 15.99 1.50
CA ILE A 883 -30.75 16.19 1.17
C ILE A 883 -29.89 15.37 2.15
N ARG A 884 -28.94 14.62 1.61
CA ARG A 884 -28.11 13.64 2.34
C ARG A 884 -26.63 13.91 2.13
N GLN A 885 -25.80 13.35 2.99
CA GLN A 885 -24.35 13.40 2.87
C GLN A 885 -23.83 12.03 2.41
N ALA A 886 -22.96 12.02 1.40
CA ALA A 886 -22.34 10.79 0.92
C ALA A 886 -20.89 11.02 0.47
N ASN A 887 -20.06 10.00 0.67
CA ASN A 887 -18.65 9.97 0.25
C ASN A 887 -18.49 9.49 -1.21
N PHE A 888 -19.48 9.72 -2.08
CA PHE A 888 -19.42 9.35 -3.49
C PHE A 888 -18.20 9.97 -4.17
N TYR A 889 -17.53 9.21 -5.03
CA TYR A 889 -16.25 9.59 -5.63
C TYR A 889 -16.32 10.97 -6.30
N VAL A 890 -17.35 11.19 -7.13
CA VAL A 890 -17.55 12.44 -7.87
C VAL A 890 -17.86 13.65 -7.00
N LEU A 891 -18.34 13.45 -5.77
CA LEU A 891 -18.57 14.51 -4.78
C LEU A 891 -17.32 14.79 -3.93
N ARG A 892 -16.49 13.77 -3.70
CA ARG A 892 -15.30 13.84 -2.84
C ARG A 892 -14.08 14.42 -3.55
N TYR A 893 -13.91 14.12 -4.83
CA TYR A 893 -12.67 14.40 -5.56
C TYR A 893 -12.80 15.57 -6.56
N THR A 894 -13.98 16.19 -6.66
CA THR A 894 -14.15 17.50 -7.28
C THR A 894 -13.69 18.61 -6.34
N SER A 895 -12.98 19.61 -6.86
CA SER A 895 -12.47 20.77 -6.10
C SER A 895 -13.50 21.91 -5.99
N MET A 896 -14.50 21.91 -6.87
CA MET A 896 -15.62 22.84 -6.90
C MET A 896 -16.84 22.30 -6.12
N PRO A 897 -17.83 23.15 -5.80
CA PRO A 897 -19.09 22.71 -5.20
C PRO A 897 -19.77 21.64 -6.06
N ALA A 898 -20.15 20.53 -5.43
CA ALA A 898 -20.60 19.33 -6.12
C ALA A 898 -21.88 18.75 -5.48
N ALA A 899 -22.86 18.40 -6.31
CA ALA A 899 -24.08 17.72 -5.90
C ALA A 899 -24.36 16.51 -6.80
N LEU A 900 -25.01 15.47 -6.25
CA LEU A 900 -25.52 14.33 -7.00
C LEU A 900 -27.03 14.22 -6.75
N VAL A 901 -27.83 14.22 -7.81
CA VAL A 901 -29.30 14.24 -7.74
C VAL A 901 -29.83 12.86 -8.11
N GLU A 902 -30.48 12.19 -7.16
CA GLU A 902 -31.24 10.97 -7.40
C GLU A 902 -32.69 11.36 -7.69
N ILE A 903 -33.07 11.45 -8.96
CA ILE A 903 -34.31 12.11 -9.41
C ILE A 903 -35.61 11.32 -9.11
N GLY A 904 -35.51 10.21 -8.40
CA GLY A 904 -36.54 9.19 -8.21
C GLY A 904 -35.94 7.79 -8.29
N PHE A 905 -36.74 6.76 -8.05
CA PHE A 905 -36.33 5.36 -8.08
C PHE A 905 -36.80 4.66 -9.36
N VAL A 906 -35.88 4.08 -10.15
CA VAL A 906 -36.25 3.30 -11.36
C VAL A 906 -36.97 1.99 -11.02
N THR A 907 -36.84 1.51 -9.78
CA THR A 907 -37.62 0.39 -9.23
C THR A 907 -38.89 0.82 -8.49
N GLY A 908 -39.14 2.14 -8.35
CA GLY A 908 -40.30 2.67 -7.65
C GLY A 908 -41.55 2.68 -8.52
N GLN A 909 -42.69 2.22 -7.98
CA GLN A 909 -43.95 2.09 -8.71
C GLN A 909 -44.51 3.43 -9.23
N GLN A 910 -44.34 4.50 -8.45
CA GLN A 910 -44.79 5.84 -8.81
C GLN A 910 -43.74 6.57 -9.63
N ASP A 911 -42.46 6.47 -9.23
CA ASP A 911 -41.35 7.14 -9.90
C ASP A 911 -41.10 6.58 -11.29
N ALA A 912 -41.05 5.26 -11.49
CA ALA A 912 -40.86 4.67 -12.82
C ALA A 912 -42.00 5.05 -13.79
N ALA A 913 -43.24 5.09 -13.29
CA ALA A 913 -44.41 5.52 -14.06
C ALA A 913 -44.39 7.02 -14.39
N ASN A 914 -43.79 7.84 -13.54
CA ASN A 914 -43.61 9.28 -13.78
C ASN A 914 -42.41 9.56 -14.70
N LEU A 915 -41.25 8.95 -14.47
CA LEU A 915 -40.04 9.05 -15.29
C LEU A 915 -40.25 8.54 -16.73
N ALA A 916 -41.23 7.68 -16.97
CA ALA A 916 -41.66 7.30 -18.32
C ALA A 916 -42.29 8.47 -19.11
N LYS A 917 -42.90 9.47 -18.44
CA LYS A 917 -43.59 10.60 -19.08
C LYS A 917 -42.58 11.68 -19.52
N PRO A 918 -42.55 12.10 -20.80
CA PRO A 918 -41.64 13.15 -21.26
C PRO A 918 -41.75 14.45 -20.45
N ASP A 919 -42.96 14.98 -20.28
CA ASP A 919 -43.19 16.26 -19.58
C ASP A 919 -42.67 16.25 -18.12
N TYR A 920 -42.74 15.10 -17.45
CA TYR A 920 -42.21 14.95 -16.08
C TYR A 920 -40.68 14.99 -16.06
N ARG A 921 -40.02 14.37 -17.05
CA ARG A 921 -38.56 14.46 -17.24
C ARG A 921 -38.11 15.89 -17.53
N SER A 922 -38.82 16.59 -18.41
CA SER A 922 -38.53 18.00 -18.73
C SER A 922 -38.77 18.93 -17.54
N ASN A 923 -39.79 18.68 -16.72
CA ASN A 923 -40.00 19.43 -15.49
C ASN A 923 -38.89 19.17 -14.46
N ILE A 924 -38.40 17.93 -14.30
CA ILE A 924 -37.21 17.63 -13.48
C ILE A 924 -35.98 18.36 -14.02
N ALA A 925 -35.73 18.32 -15.33
CA ALA A 925 -34.60 19.04 -15.94
C ALA A 925 -34.68 20.55 -15.69
N SER A 926 -35.86 21.14 -15.83
CA SER A 926 -36.13 22.55 -15.54
C SER A 926 -35.88 22.90 -14.06
N GLY A 927 -36.31 22.04 -13.12
CA GLY A 927 -36.06 22.19 -11.69
C GLY A 927 -34.56 22.14 -11.34
N ILE A 928 -33.82 21.18 -11.90
CA ILE A 928 -32.37 21.07 -11.71
C ILE A 928 -31.66 22.33 -12.25
N ALA A 929 -31.98 22.74 -13.49
CA ALA A 929 -31.40 23.92 -14.11
C ALA A 929 -31.70 25.21 -13.31
N SER A 930 -32.95 25.39 -12.86
CA SER A 930 -33.36 26.55 -12.07
C SER A 930 -32.63 26.63 -10.73
N GLY A 931 -32.44 25.50 -10.04
CA GLY A 931 -31.67 25.45 -8.80
C GLY A 931 -30.17 25.74 -8.99
N ILE A 932 -29.58 25.29 -10.09
CA ILE A 932 -28.20 25.65 -10.47
C ILE A 932 -28.08 27.17 -10.73
N VAL A 933 -29.00 27.75 -11.49
CA VAL A 933 -29.02 29.18 -11.80
C VAL A 933 -29.18 30.02 -10.53
N ALA A 934 -30.11 29.65 -9.64
CA ALA A 934 -30.32 30.30 -8.36
C ALA A 934 -29.07 30.27 -7.48
N TYR A 935 -28.34 29.14 -7.45
CA TYR A 935 -27.08 29.05 -6.73
C TYR A 935 -25.99 29.97 -7.29
N VAL A 936 -25.81 30.00 -8.62
CA VAL A 936 -24.81 30.86 -9.28
C VAL A 936 -25.12 32.34 -9.03
N GLN A 937 -26.39 32.74 -9.12
CA GLN A 937 -26.82 34.12 -8.86
C GLN A 937 -26.66 34.56 -7.39
N GLN A 938 -26.61 33.63 -6.44
CA GLN A 938 -26.35 33.92 -5.01
C GLN A 938 -24.85 33.91 -4.65
N THR A 939 -23.97 33.52 -5.57
CA THR A 939 -22.53 33.32 -5.32
C THR A 939 -21.63 34.11 -6.27
N THR A 940 -22.21 35.00 -7.08
CA THR A 940 -21.54 36.00 -7.92
C THR A 940 -22.03 37.42 -7.59
#